data_AF-A0A0G4IZE8-F1
#
_entry.id   AF-A0A0G4IZE8-F1
#
_cell.length_a   1.000
_cell.length_b   1.000
_cell.length_c   1.000
_cell.angle_alpha   90.00
_cell.angle_beta   90.00
_cell.angle_gamma   90.00
#
_symmetry.space_group_name_H-M   'P 1'
#
loop_
_entity.id
_entity.type
_entity.pdbx_description
1 polymer ?
#
loop_
_entity_poly.entity_id
_entity_poly.type
_entity_poly.pdbx_seq_one_letter_code
_entity_poly.pdbx_strand_id
1 'polypeptide(L)'
;MSEFEVAPEVALQCLLPADDAERAPVPKALHGALDLLTRSRALCTVLSFRDWRDLLAVSYSLNRYLQFSPFWPWLFNHIVVRPDRLPAGFSVFRLVARVLYPNSPALNRPLLHGATAPTPTRPSAPTPVVVCLTRQDSIELRTALVRRALSTSNAPTATQHEAVIVAVDALLQFGVPAEQVVDLAASVESPNRTLQVCIAAYLAMRPGGPPANLHTLVRTATTFIDFVGLCAGVGVDGLRESKWDLRGTRWPQAVRRMIIKSLASMSWWQLLDLCTQGRQGLMKALFKSLHFVTLLRPSDDAGHRRLYLLQSIVRGARYPTCPDAFAAWHNTIVTPLIDLVQAHQGRIEVPAEWIADHFNAALAGRPLVRPLKRSIDMLLARYGNTSATWALIMDSPALFASWGDLAGNLVSIICADCPIASVQRLGHALLAKGAAVTALAVYRAALRVQAAMDNEFMSKVSDAIAASPDGDSVQVTVENLVKDRKGNWTSLDKTINVARTFGADTVAAYLTWLSDVTDGLLSRSTPVPGASSIIVCSSELTNNPVRTGAPPAIPSYSPVALWRNETVSLARSGVGDTILAGITWCQPEGSTVPVDLDLSAIFFQESFACLGSCSFQTPSFLAEHSGDIRSAPFPNGSMEYVTIGIERLRQAGCRYVALTVHSFTGQSMDTLADASVFVANPARSGTGPNGLSILTAARLTGKGTCNVAAFLTIGADGAASFTCVDHTLNVDARTARSSSNRAGDAVSRCLRGPSAIGALRSVQVAALYSAQLCERVHVVGRNGAAADLVRASSESSGAWLARIVAAVDDAGVLSDVAPANMAGAPSRARLVFVDELVPIRDVVRSTWRSCADTLAVVIVVRLQSHETGLEEYAGGADGHGPRTFVCKGWDTLRLLRQALSLDGTANRQ
;
A
#
# COMPACT_ATOMS: atom_id res chain seq x y z
N MET A 1 5.87 -41.89 7.19
CA MET A 1 6.09 -41.64 8.64
C MET A 1 4.89 -42.00 9.50
N SER A 2 3.64 -41.73 9.08
CA SER A 2 2.44 -42.26 9.77
C SER A 2 2.31 -43.79 9.72
N GLU A 3 3.00 -44.45 8.78
CA GLU A 3 2.96 -45.92 8.61
C GLU A 3 4.10 -46.68 9.29
N PHE A 4 5.12 -46.03 9.87
CA PHE A 4 6.38 -46.70 10.22
C PHE A 4 6.80 -46.67 11.71
N GLU A 5 5.98 -46.17 12.65
CA GLU A 5 6.30 -46.12 14.10
C GLU A 5 7.76 -45.75 14.43
N VAL A 6 8.36 -44.82 13.68
CA VAL A 6 9.76 -44.44 13.87
C VAL A 6 9.85 -43.53 15.09
N ALA A 7 10.67 -43.90 16.08
CA ALA A 7 10.93 -43.08 17.26
C ALA A 7 11.47 -41.69 16.85
N PRO A 8 11.01 -40.59 17.48
CA PRO A 8 11.39 -39.22 17.11
C PRO A 8 12.90 -38.97 17.04
N GLU A 9 13.69 -39.69 17.85
CA GLU A 9 15.15 -39.60 17.88
C GLU A 9 15.81 -40.12 16.59
N VAL A 10 15.26 -41.18 15.98
CA VAL A 10 15.77 -41.79 14.74
C VAL A 10 15.45 -40.92 13.52
N ALA A 11 14.27 -40.30 13.53
CA ALA A 11 13.92 -39.29 12.52
C ALA A 11 14.91 -38.13 12.57
N LEU A 12 15.32 -37.69 13.77
CA LEU A 12 16.24 -36.57 13.98
C LEU A 12 17.68 -36.83 13.52
N GLN A 13 18.20 -38.04 13.72
CA GLN A 13 19.53 -38.43 13.22
C GLN A 13 19.63 -38.39 11.69
N CYS A 14 18.50 -38.51 10.98
CA CYS A 14 18.43 -38.33 9.53
C CYS A 14 18.32 -36.85 9.10
N LEU A 15 18.09 -35.91 10.03
CA LEU A 15 17.91 -34.46 9.76
C LEU A 15 19.19 -33.65 9.90
N LEU A 16 20.18 -34.15 10.65
CA LEU A 16 21.47 -33.47 10.86
C LEU A 16 22.47 -33.98 9.81
N PRO A 17 23.10 -33.10 9.01
CA PRO A 17 24.09 -33.56 8.05
C PRO A 17 25.29 -34.17 8.78
N ALA A 18 25.76 -35.33 8.31
CA ALA A 18 27.09 -35.82 8.69
C ALA A 18 28.13 -34.77 8.30
N ASP A 19 29.18 -34.64 9.12
CA ASP A 19 30.11 -33.49 9.14
C ASP A 19 30.80 -33.14 7.79
N ASP A 20 30.67 -33.96 6.75
CA ASP A 20 31.33 -33.77 5.44
C ASP A 20 30.38 -33.69 4.22
N ALA A 21 29.05 -33.59 4.39
CA ALA A 21 28.15 -33.45 3.23
C ALA A 21 27.94 -31.98 2.81
N GLU A 22 28.45 -31.60 1.64
CA GLU A 22 28.18 -30.31 1.00
C GLU A 22 26.67 -30.01 0.93
N ARG A 23 26.33 -28.74 1.24
CA ARG A 23 24.98 -28.22 1.48
C ARG A 23 24.06 -28.33 0.25
N ALA A 24 23.38 -29.47 0.10
CA ALA A 24 22.23 -29.63 -0.80
C ALA A 24 20.93 -29.04 -0.20
N PRO A 25 19.95 -28.61 -1.01
CA PRO A 25 18.66 -28.13 -0.52
C PRO A 25 17.83 -29.24 0.11
N VAL A 26 17.23 -28.92 1.26
CA VAL A 26 16.43 -29.82 2.08
C VAL A 26 15.19 -30.35 1.33
N PRO A 27 14.96 -31.69 1.25
CA PRO A 27 13.81 -32.28 0.55
C PRO A 27 12.43 -31.96 1.16
N LYS A 28 11.37 -32.02 0.34
CA LYS A 28 9.95 -31.79 0.72
C LYS A 28 9.46 -32.67 1.88
N ALA A 29 10.01 -33.90 2.00
CA ALA A 29 9.74 -34.80 3.11
C ALA A 29 10.12 -34.20 4.48
N LEU A 30 11.12 -33.31 4.53
CA LEU A 30 11.55 -32.63 5.75
C LEU A 30 10.56 -31.57 6.22
N HIS A 31 9.89 -30.87 5.29
CA HIS A 31 8.85 -29.90 5.64
C HIS A 31 7.60 -30.58 6.19
N GLY A 32 7.21 -31.73 5.60
CA GLY A 32 6.15 -32.56 6.14
C GLY A 32 6.48 -33.11 7.52
N ALA A 33 7.73 -33.54 7.74
CA ALA A 33 8.20 -33.99 9.06
C ALA A 33 8.24 -32.87 10.10
N LEU A 34 8.72 -31.68 9.73
CA LEU A 34 8.77 -30.51 10.61
C LEU A 34 7.38 -29.97 10.95
N ASP A 35 6.45 -29.94 9.98
CA ASP A 35 5.07 -29.55 10.23
C ASP A 35 4.36 -30.58 11.12
N LEU A 36 4.57 -31.89 10.87
CA LEU A 36 4.07 -32.95 11.74
C LEU A 36 4.64 -32.85 13.16
N LEU A 37 5.94 -32.55 13.32
CA LEU A 37 6.62 -32.39 14.62
C LEU A 37 6.21 -31.10 15.36
N THR A 38 5.90 -30.04 14.61
CA THR A 38 5.38 -28.76 15.16
C THR A 38 3.92 -28.91 15.59
N ARG A 39 3.11 -29.65 14.83
CA ARG A 39 1.72 -29.99 15.17
C ARG A 39 1.61 -31.05 16.27
N SER A 40 2.51 -32.04 16.30
CA SER A 40 2.57 -33.10 17.31
C SER A 40 3.21 -32.64 18.62
N ARG A 41 3.72 -31.40 18.67
CA ARG A 41 4.29 -30.77 19.87
C ARG A 41 5.57 -31.45 20.40
N ALA A 42 6.17 -32.35 19.61
CA ALA A 42 7.37 -33.14 19.99
C ALA A 42 8.70 -32.42 19.72
N LEU A 43 8.69 -31.36 18.90
CA LEU A 43 9.91 -30.68 18.46
C LEU A 43 10.65 -29.95 19.60
N CYS A 44 9.93 -29.52 20.64
CA CYS A 44 10.49 -28.80 21.79
C CYS A 44 11.17 -29.72 22.82
N THR A 45 10.89 -31.04 22.80
CA THR A 45 11.45 -32.00 23.77
C THR A 45 12.75 -32.65 23.31
N VAL A 46 13.11 -32.53 22.03
CA VAL A 46 14.21 -33.31 21.41
C VAL A 46 15.41 -32.45 21.00
N LEU A 47 15.21 -31.19 20.60
CA LEU A 47 16.29 -30.36 20.06
C LEU A 47 17.01 -29.53 21.13
N SER A 48 18.35 -29.55 21.11
CA SER A 48 19.16 -28.66 21.94
C SER A 48 19.15 -27.21 21.40
N PHE A 49 19.65 -26.24 22.19
CA PHE A 49 19.79 -24.85 21.74
C PHE A 49 20.66 -24.71 20.48
N ARG A 50 21.71 -25.53 20.40
CA ARG A 50 22.64 -25.55 19.26
C ARG A 50 21.91 -26.03 18.01
N ASP A 51 21.10 -27.08 18.13
CA ASP A 51 20.32 -27.63 17.01
C ASP A 51 19.27 -26.63 16.54
N TRP A 52 18.60 -25.92 17.45
CA TRP A 52 17.67 -24.84 17.08
C TRP A 52 18.34 -23.67 16.37
N ARG A 53 19.51 -23.24 16.86
CA ARG A 53 20.31 -22.18 16.22
C ARG A 53 20.73 -22.60 14.82
N ASP A 54 21.19 -23.83 14.67
CA ASP A 54 21.71 -24.34 13.40
C ASP A 54 20.54 -24.61 12.43
N LEU A 55 19.38 -25.09 12.90
CA LEU A 55 18.13 -25.24 12.12
C LEU A 55 17.59 -23.89 11.60
N LEU A 56 17.57 -22.85 12.45
CA LEU A 56 17.14 -21.49 12.08
C LEU A 56 18.16 -20.78 11.17
N ALA A 57 19.43 -21.15 11.24
CA ALA A 57 20.47 -20.65 10.33
C ALA A 57 20.37 -21.28 8.93
N VAL A 58 19.85 -22.51 8.84
CA VAL A 58 19.78 -23.30 7.60
C VAL A 58 18.45 -23.11 6.84
N SER A 59 17.31 -22.85 7.51
CA SER A 59 15.99 -22.74 6.85
C SER A 59 15.33 -21.35 6.98
N TYR A 60 15.33 -20.59 5.88
CA TYR A 60 14.65 -19.28 5.75
C TYR A 60 13.13 -19.39 5.84
N SER A 61 12.55 -20.41 5.19
CA SER A 61 11.11 -20.65 5.16
C SER A 61 10.55 -20.93 6.55
N LEU A 62 11.29 -21.68 7.36
CA LEU A 62 10.92 -21.96 8.76
C LEU A 62 10.98 -20.70 9.61
N ASN A 63 12.02 -19.88 9.50
CA ASN A 63 12.14 -18.64 10.27
C ASN A 63 11.01 -17.65 9.92
N ARG A 64 10.67 -17.50 8.62
CA ARG A 64 9.55 -16.65 8.17
C ARG A 64 8.21 -17.20 8.63
N TYR A 65 7.99 -18.51 8.48
CA TYR A 65 6.79 -19.19 8.97
C TYR A 65 6.60 -18.97 10.48
N LEU A 66 7.64 -19.16 11.28
CA LEU A 66 7.57 -18.93 12.73
C LEU A 66 7.33 -17.44 13.06
N GLN A 67 7.96 -16.49 12.36
CA GLN A 67 7.80 -15.04 12.59
C GLN A 67 6.39 -14.50 12.33
N PHE A 68 5.66 -15.07 11.38
CA PHE A 68 4.31 -14.61 11.00
C PHE A 68 3.20 -15.57 11.42
N SER A 69 3.54 -16.73 11.98
CA SER A 69 2.61 -17.68 12.57
C SER A 69 2.20 -17.27 14.00
N PRO A 70 0.99 -17.66 14.46
CA PRO A 70 0.64 -17.64 15.88
C PRO A 70 1.55 -18.50 16.77
N PHE A 71 2.55 -19.19 16.19
CA PHE A 71 3.58 -19.95 16.90
C PHE A 71 4.24 -19.17 18.03
N TRP A 72 4.67 -17.92 17.84
CA TRP A 72 5.34 -17.19 18.93
C TRP A 72 4.39 -16.87 20.10
N PRO A 73 3.20 -16.27 19.89
CA PRO A 73 2.19 -16.12 20.95
C PRO A 73 1.83 -17.43 21.66
N TRP A 74 1.67 -18.54 20.91
CA TRP A 74 1.40 -19.86 21.48
C TRP A 74 2.58 -20.41 22.27
N LEU A 75 3.80 -20.39 21.72
CA LEU A 75 5.03 -20.85 22.36
C LEU A 75 5.25 -20.08 23.67
N PHE A 76 5.00 -18.77 23.66
CA PHE A 76 5.02 -17.94 24.86
C PHE A 76 3.97 -18.37 25.89
N ASN A 77 2.71 -18.61 25.49
CA ASN A 77 1.67 -19.06 26.41
C ASN A 77 1.89 -20.50 26.94
N HIS A 78 2.42 -21.42 26.13
CA HIS A 78 2.61 -22.81 26.52
C HIS A 78 3.81 -23.02 27.45
N ILE A 79 4.90 -22.28 27.22
CA ILE A 79 6.12 -22.38 28.04
C ILE A 79 5.96 -21.73 29.41
N VAL A 80 5.12 -20.69 29.52
CA VAL A 80 4.73 -20.10 30.81
C VAL A 80 3.93 -21.08 31.68
N VAL A 81 3.25 -22.07 31.07
CA VAL A 81 2.37 -23.01 31.76
C VAL A 81 3.05 -24.36 32.09
N ARG A 82 4.10 -24.78 31.37
CA ARG A 82 4.83 -26.06 31.62
C ARG A 82 6.35 -25.95 31.43
N PRO A 83 7.10 -25.42 32.41
CA PRO A 83 8.54 -25.19 32.32
C PRO A 83 9.41 -26.45 32.51
N ASP A 84 8.82 -27.59 32.91
CA ASP A 84 9.49 -28.85 33.24
C ASP A 84 10.09 -29.62 32.05
N ARG A 85 9.83 -29.18 30.81
CA ARG A 85 10.21 -29.89 29.58
C ARG A 85 11.31 -29.24 28.73
N LEU A 86 12.01 -28.23 29.23
CA LEU A 86 13.07 -27.53 28.47
C LEU A 86 14.48 -28.05 28.81
N PRO A 87 15.39 -28.14 27.83
CA PRO A 87 16.80 -28.46 28.08
C PRO A 87 17.49 -27.44 28.98
N ALA A 88 18.41 -27.88 29.83
CA ALA A 88 19.19 -27.01 30.71
C ALA A 88 19.98 -25.96 29.90
N GLY A 89 19.83 -24.68 30.24
CA GLY A 89 20.49 -23.55 29.56
C GLY A 89 19.76 -22.97 28.34
N PHE A 90 18.59 -23.50 27.98
CA PHE A 90 17.78 -22.99 26.87
C PHE A 90 17.04 -21.70 27.27
N SER A 91 17.35 -20.57 26.63
CA SER A 91 16.63 -19.28 26.82
C SER A 91 15.86 -18.92 25.55
N VAL A 92 14.57 -19.26 25.54
CA VAL A 92 13.62 -18.84 24.47
C VAL A 92 13.62 -17.33 24.30
N PHE A 93 13.78 -16.58 25.39
CA PHE A 93 13.79 -15.12 25.35
C PHE A 93 15.04 -14.56 24.68
N ARG A 94 16.23 -15.16 24.88
CA ARG A 94 17.41 -14.80 24.08
C ARG A 94 17.22 -15.15 22.61
N LEU A 95 16.59 -16.28 22.29
CA LEU A 95 16.30 -16.65 20.90
C LEU A 95 15.34 -15.65 20.25
N VAL A 96 14.21 -15.36 20.90
CA VAL A 96 13.20 -14.43 20.39
C VAL A 96 13.72 -12.99 20.34
N ALA A 97 14.39 -12.51 21.36
CA ALA A 97 14.93 -11.15 21.36
C ALA A 97 16.07 -10.98 20.34
N ARG A 98 16.85 -12.02 20.06
CA ARG A 98 17.90 -11.99 19.02
C ARG A 98 17.35 -12.18 17.61
N VAL A 99 16.22 -12.90 17.46
CA VAL A 99 15.45 -13.02 16.20
C VAL A 99 14.67 -11.74 15.89
N LEU A 100 14.10 -11.07 16.89
CA LEU A 100 13.26 -9.90 16.70
C LEU A 100 14.00 -8.56 16.83
N TYR A 101 15.08 -8.48 17.62
CA TYR A 101 15.78 -7.24 18.00
C TYR A 101 17.30 -7.42 18.17
N PRO A 102 18.06 -7.79 17.12
CA PRO A 102 19.49 -8.13 17.25
C PRO A 102 20.39 -7.00 17.79
N ASN A 103 19.91 -5.75 17.83
CA ASN A 103 20.70 -4.56 18.20
C ASN A 103 20.15 -3.79 19.43
N SER A 104 19.22 -4.35 20.21
CA SER A 104 18.68 -3.64 21.38
C SER A 104 19.73 -3.56 22.52
N PRO A 105 20.04 -2.37 23.09
CA PRO A 105 20.92 -2.23 24.24
C PRO A 105 20.44 -3.01 25.48
N ALA A 106 19.12 -3.28 25.57
CA ALA A 106 18.52 -4.09 26.63
C ALA A 106 19.04 -5.54 26.62
N LEU A 107 19.53 -6.05 25.48
CA LEU A 107 20.14 -7.38 25.37
C LEU A 107 21.56 -7.46 25.96
N ASN A 108 22.20 -6.32 26.21
CA ASN A 108 23.52 -6.25 26.83
C ASN A 108 23.45 -6.14 28.36
N ARG A 109 22.25 -5.97 28.94
CA ARG A 109 22.06 -6.09 30.39
C ARG A 109 22.04 -7.59 30.75
N PRO A 110 22.71 -8.03 31.82
CA PRO A 110 22.55 -9.38 32.31
C PRO A 110 21.09 -9.56 32.75
N LEU A 111 20.28 -10.26 31.95
CA LEU A 111 18.87 -10.64 32.19
C LEU A 111 18.70 -11.59 33.41
N LEU A 112 19.69 -11.65 34.31
CA LEU A 112 19.78 -12.64 35.37
C LEU A 112 20.03 -11.92 36.70
N HIS A 113 18.97 -11.78 37.50
CA HIS A 113 19.08 -11.64 38.94
C HIS A 113 18.31 -12.77 39.61
N GLY A 114 19.05 -13.60 40.36
CA GLY A 114 18.48 -14.63 41.22
C GLY A 114 18.30 -16.00 40.55
N ALA A 115 19.39 -16.67 40.19
CA ALA A 115 19.40 -18.13 40.10
C ALA A 115 19.95 -18.68 41.42
N THR A 116 19.16 -18.72 42.49
CA THR A 116 19.48 -19.58 43.63
C THR A 116 19.09 -20.99 43.25
N ALA A 117 20.07 -21.79 42.82
CA ALA A 117 19.89 -23.23 42.69
C ALA A 117 19.70 -23.79 44.11
N PRO A 118 18.58 -24.45 44.44
CA PRO A 118 18.54 -25.29 45.63
C PRO A 118 19.58 -26.40 45.44
N THR A 119 20.42 -26.62 46.45
CA THR A 119 21.44 -27.66 46.44
C THR A 119 20.76 -29.02 46.20
N PRO A 120 21.04 -29.73 45.09
CA PRO A 120 20.36 -30.97 44.78
C PRO A 120 20.86 -32.08 45.71
N THR A 121 19.95 -32.70 46.47
CA THR A 121 20.25 -33.87 47.32
C THR A 121 20.27 -35.20 46.54
N ARG A 122 20.04 -35.21 45.21
CA ARG A 122 20.21 -36.40 44.36
C ARG A 122 20.71 -36.09 42.93
N PRO A 123 21.56 -36.93 42.30
CA PRO A 123 22.28 -36.58 41.07
C PRO A 123 21.57 -36.87 39.72
N SER A 124 20.25 -37.11 39.66
CA SER A 124 19.64 -37.62 38.41
C SER A 124 18.28 -37.05 38.00
N ALA A 125 17.89 -35.86 38.49
CA ALA A 125 16.70 -35.16 37.98
C ALA A 125 17.08 -33.79 37.38
N PRO A 126 16.70 -33.48 36.12
CA PRO A 126 16.94 -32.17 35.52
C PRO A 126 16.20 -31.08 36.29
N THR A 127 16.93 -30.08 36.76
CA THR A 127 16.36 -28.91 37.45
C THR A 127 15.85 -27.93 36.39
N PRO A 128 14.54 -27.62 36.31
CA PRO A 128 14.04 -26.66 35.34
C PRO A 128 14.62 -25.27 35.63
N VAL A 129 15.38 -24.74 34.69
CA VAL A 129 15.80 -23.34 34.73
C VAL A 129 14.61 -22.51 34.25
N VAL A 130 13.76 -22.10 35.19
CA VAL A 130 12.70 -21.13 34.90
C VAL A 130 13.36 -19.77 34.68
N VAL A 131 13.53 -19.37 33.43
CA VAL A 131 13.91 -18.00 33.10
C VAL A 131 12.66 -17.14 33.22
N CYS A 132 12.43 -16.61 34.43
CA CYS A 132 11.47 -15.53 34.62
C CYS A 132 12.06 -14.27 34.00
N LEU A 133 11.45 -13.74 32.93
CA LEU A 133 11.64 -12.33 32.64
C LEU A 133 11.23 -11.55 33.88
N THR A 134 11.99 -10.52 34.21
CA THR A 134 11.46 -9.55 35.17
C THR A 134 10.16 -8.99 34.57
N ARG A 135 9.24 -8.60 35.46
CA ARG A 135 8.02 -7.91 35.04
C ARG A 135 8.35 -6.73 34.11
N GLN A 136 9.45 -6.03 34.38
CA GLN A 136 9.94 -4.91 33.59
C GLN A 136 10.37 -5.31 32.17
N ASP A 137 11.18 -6.37 32.00
CA ASP A 137 11.62 -6.81 30.67
C ASP A 137 10.45 -7.29 29.80
N SER A 138 9.44 -7.91 30.42
CA SER A 138 8.20 -8.31 29.73
C SER A 138 7.41 -7.11 29.21
N ILE A 139 7.35 -6.03 30.00
CA ILE A 139 6.72 -4.77 29.61
C ILE A 139 7.50 -4.11 28.46
N GLU A 140 8.83 -4.04 28.55
CA GLU A 140 9.67 -3.43 27.51
C GLU A 140 9.57 -4.15 26.17
N LEU A 141 9.61 -5.48 26.16
CA LEU A 141 9.51 -6.28 24.93
C LEU A 141 8.15 -6.08 24.23
N ARG A 142 7.05 -6.10 25.00
CA ARG A 142 5.69 -5.91 24.46
C ARG A 142 5.45 -4.48 24.02
N THR A 143 6.00 -3.51 24.73
CA THR A 143 6.02 -2.10 24.33
C THR A 143 6.70 -1.93 22.96
N ALA A 144 7.85 -2.58 22.76
CA ALA A 144 8.55 -2.56 21.47
C ALA A 144 7.74 -3.22 20.35
N LEU A 145 7.04 -4.33 20.64
CA LEU A 145 6.14 -4.99 19.66
C LEU A 145 4.99 -4.08 19.24
N VAL A 146 4.34 -3.39 20.17
CA VAL A 146 3.27 -2.42 19.87
C VAL A 146 3.82 -1.27 19.03
N ARG A 147 4.97 -0.67 19.40
CA ARG A 147 5.61 0.39 18.60
C ARG A 147 5.96 -0.07 17.19
N ARG A 148 6.47 -1.30 17.06
CA ARG A 148 6.84 -1.88 15.76
C ARG A 148 5.59 -2.09 14.89
N ALA A 149 4.55 -2.69 15.42
CA ALA A 149 3.31 -2.90 14.68
C ALA A 149 2.70 -1.56 14.23
N LEU A 150 2.69 -0.56 15.11
CA LEU A 150 2.22 0.79 14.77
C LEU A 150 3.11 1.50 13.75
N SER A 151 4.41 1.21 13.67
CA SER A 151 5.32 1.84 12.68
C SER A 151 5.36 1.12 11.32
N THR A 152 4.74 -0.05 11.20
CA THR A 152 4.62 -0.80 9.93
C THR A 152 3.37 -0.42 9.14
N SER A 153 3.49 -0.38 7.80
CA SER A 153 2.47 -0.22 6.72
C SER A 153 1.07 0.33 7.06
N ASN A 154 0.56 1.24 6.21
CA ASN A 154 -0.68 2.02 6.43
C ASN A 154 -1.99 1.22 6.51
N ALA A 155 -2.00 -0.06 6.10
CA ALA A 155 -3.19 -0.90 6.11
C ALA A 155 -2.94 -2.15 6.96
N PRO A 156 -3.53 -2.25 8.17
CA PRO A 156 -3.37 -3.44 8.98
C PRO A 156 -4.12 -4.62 8.37
N THR A 157 -3.48 -5.78 8.34
CA THR A 157 -4.17 -7.06 8.11
C THR A 157 -4.92 -7.49 9.38
N ALA A 158 -5.92 -8.37 9.25
CA ALA A 158 -6.60 -8.97 10.39
C ALA A 158 -5.61 -9.60 11.39
N THR A 159 -4.56 -10.26 10.90
CA THR A 159 -3.49 -10.84 11.72
C THR A 159 -2.68 -9.78 12.47
N GLN A 160 -2.38 -8.64 11.84
CA GLN A 160 -1.68 -7.53 12.52
C GLN A 160 -2.55 -6.91 13.62
N HIS A 161 -3.86 -6.79 13.37
CA HIS A 161 -4.81 -6.36 14.38
C HIS A 161 -4.82 -7.31 15.58
N GLU A 162 -5.01 -8.62 15.36
CA GLU A 162 -4.99 -9.63 16.43
C GLU A 162 -3.68 -9.61 17.23
N ALA A 163 -2.54 -9.56 16.55
CA ALA A 163 -1.23 -9.52 17.20
C ALA A 163 -1.06 -8.28 18.10
N VAL A 164 -1.54 -7.11 17.64
CA VAL A 164 -1.53 -5.87 18.44
C VAL A 164 -2.44 -5.98 19.65
N ILE A 165 -3.65 -6.52 19.49
CA ILE A 165 -4.59 -6.69 20.60
C ILE A 165 -4.04 -7.67 21.65
N VAL A 166 -3.44 -8.79 21.23
CA VAL A 166 -2.78 -9.74 22.14
C VAL A 166 -1.61 -9.08 22.89
N ALA A 167 -0.82 -8.24 22.22
CA ALA A 167 0.27 -7.50 22.86
C ALA A 167 -0.25 -6.49 23.89
N VAL A 168 -1.32 -5.75 23.57
CA VAL A 168 -1.99 -4.80 24.47
C VAL A 168 -2.62 -5.50 25.68
N ASP A 169 -3.36 -6.58 25.46
CA ASP A 169 -3.98 -7.33 26.57
C ASP A 169 -2.94 -7.81 27.56
N ALA A 170 -1.81 -8.32 27.07
CA ALA A 170 -0.73 -8.74 27.93
C ALA A 170 -0.08 -7.58 28.69
N LEU A 171 0.15 -6.41 28.08
CA LEU A 171 0.64 -5.22 28.80
C LEU A 171 -0.26 -4.90 30.01
N LEU A 172 -1.58 -4.95 29.80
CA LEU A 172 -2.56 -4.71 30.86
C LEU A 172 -2.52 -5.79 31.94
N GLN A 173 -2.36 -7.07 31.57
CA GLN A 173 -2.19 -8.18 32.53
C GLN A 173 -0.90 -8.04 33.36
N PHE A 174 0.17 -7.47 32.79
CA PHE A 174 1.39 -7.11 33.53
C PHE A 174 1.24 -5.82 34.36
N GLY A 175 0.04 -5.26 34.45
CA GLY A 175 -0.30 -4.09 35.25
C GLY A 175 0.23 -2.78 34.70
N VAL A 176 0.50 -2.70 33.39
CA VAL A 176 0.67 -1.41 32.71
C VAL A 176 -0.71 -0.72 32.67
N PRO A 177 -0.84 0.51 33.20
CA PRO A 177 -2.10 1.25 33.13
C PRO A 177 -2.55 1.45 31.68
N ALA A 178 -3.84 1.37 31.44
CA ALA A 178 -4.39 1.52 30.10
C ALA A 178 -4.11 2.92 29.50
N GLU A 179 -3.99 3.94 30.34
CA GLU A 179 -3.56 5.29 29.96
C GLU A 179 -2.16 5.29 29.36
N GLN A 180 -1.22 4.52 29.92
CA GLN A 180 0.15 4.42 29.39
C GLN A 180 0.17 3.69 28.05
N VAL A 181 -0.73 2.72 27.83
CA VAL A 181 -0.88 2.06 26.53
C VAL A 181 -1.42 3.04 25.49
N VAL A 182 -2.35 3.91 25.88
CA VAL A 182 -2.86 4.99 25.01
C VAL A 182 -1.74 5.98 24.67
N ASP A 183 -0.97 6.42 25.65
CA ASP A 183 0.14 7.35 25.44
C ASP A 183 1.23 6.71 24.56
N LEU A 184 1.51 5.42 24.77
CA LEU A 184 2.39 4.65 23.90
C LEU A 184 1.90 4.67 22.45
N ALA A 185 0.62 4.35 22.22
CA ALA A 185 0.06 4.32 20.87
C ALA A 185 0.04 5.72 20.23
N ALA A 186 -0.23 6.78 21.01
CA ALA A 186 -0.25 8.16 20.55
C ALA A 186 1.16 8.71 20.27
N SER A 187 2.19 8.22 20.98
CA SER A 187 3.59 8.65 20.81
C SER A 187 4.22 8.15 19.51
N VAL A 188 3.62 7.14 18.87
CA VAL A 188 4.08 6.68 17.56
C VAL A 188 3.43 7.58 16.52
N GLU A 189 4.23 8.41 15.85
CA GLU A 189 3.86 9.03 14.58
C GLU A 189 3.67 7.92 13.54
N SER A 190 2.49 7.32 13.61
CA SER A 190 2.17 6.10 12.90
C SER A 190 1.51 6.48 11.59
N PRO A 191 1.99 5.93 10.47
CA PRO A 191 1.24 5.98 9.22
C PRO A 191 0.04 4.99 9.23
N ASN A 192 -0.11 4.16 10.29
CA ASN A 192 -1.19 3.20 10.52
C ASN A 192 -2.14 3.66 11.64
N ARG A 193 -2.90 4.71 11.35
CA ARG A 193 -3.93 5.24 12.25
C ARG A 193 -5.04 4.21 12.55
N THR A 194 -5.27 3.25 11.67
CA THR A 194 -6.27 2.18 11.88
C THR A 194 -5.89 1.27 13.05
N LEU A 195 -4.62 0.91 13.23
CA LEU A 195 -4.19 0.12 14.40
C LEU A 195 -4.34 0.91 15.71
N GLN A 196 -4.02 2.21 15.72
CA GLN A 196 -4.26 3.07 16.89
C GLN A 196 -5.74 3.06 17.27
N VAL A 197 -6.62 3.10 16.27
CA VAL A 197 -8.08 3.03 16.45
C VAL A 197 -8.54 1.65 16.93
N CYS A 198 -7.90 0.56 16.47
CA CYS A 198 -8.17 -0.78 16.97
C CYS A 198 -7.82 -0.92 18.46
N ILE A 199 -6.65 -0.40 18.87
CA ILE A 199 -6.27 -0.31 20.29
C ILE A 199 -7.32 0.50 21.05
N ALA A 200 -7.74 1.64 20.49
CA ALA A 200 -8.73 2.49 21.13
C ALA A 200 -10.08 1.76 21.34
N ALA A 201 -10.60 1.10 20.29
CA ALA A 201 -11.86 0.36 20.34
C ALA A 201 -11.79 -0.82 21.32
N TYR A 202 -10.68 -1.56 21.33
CA TYR A 202 -10.44 -2.65 22.28
C TYR A 202 -10.48 -2.14 23.73
N LEU A 203 -9.71 -1.09 24.05
CA LEU A 203 -9.68 -0.50 25.38
C LEU A 203 -11.04 0.08 25.80
N ALA A 204 -11.80 0.66 24.86
CA ALA A 204 -13.13 1.22 25.14
C ALA A 204 -14.14 0.16 25.58
N MET A 205 -14.04 -1.04 25.02
CA MET A 205 -14.99 -2.13 25.24
C MET A 205 -14.62 -3.05 26.41
N ARG A 206 -13.47 -2.83 27.07
CA ARG A 206 -13.06 -3.64 28.23
C ARG A 206 -13.93 -3.38 29.47
N PRO A 207 -14.11 -4.40 30.33
CA PRO A 207 -14.60 -4.20 31.70
C PRO A 207 -13.69 -3.22 32.44
N GLY A 208 -14.26 -2.19 33.06
CA GLY A 208 -13.52 -1.09 33.70
C GLY A 208 -13.70 0.26 32.99
N GLY A 209 -14.16 0.26 31.73
CA GLY A 209 -14.42 1.48 30.96
C GLY A 209 -13.18 2.03 30.23
N PRO A 210 -13.38 2.99 29.31
CA PRO A 210 -12.31 3.59 28.52
C PRO A 210 -11.37 4.44 29.38
N PRO A 211 -10.05 4.41 29.12
CA PRO A 211 -9.08 5.34 29.72
C PRO A 211 -9.45 6.80 29.46
N ALA A 212 -9.13 7.69 30.40
CA ALA A 212 -9.50 9.11 30.30
C ALA A 212 -8.87 9.82 29.08
N ASN A 213 -7.67 9.40 28.67
CA ASN A 213 -6.91 9.90 27.53
C ASN A 213 -7.26 9.19 26.21
N LEU A 214 -8.15 8.19 26.18
CA LEU A 214 -8.43 7.38 24.97
C LEU A 214 -8.80 8.21 23.72
N HIS A 215 -9.50 9.32 23.92
CA HIS A 215 -9.87 10.28 22.87
C HIS A 215 -8.67 10.82 22.07
N THR A 216 -7.45 10.77 22.61
CA THR A 216 -6.23 11.20 21.93
C THR A 216 -5.84 10.31 20.74
N LEU A 217 -6.36 9.08 20.65
CA LEU A 217 -6.17 8.18 19.50
C LEU A 217 -7.24 8.39 18.42
N VAL A 218 -8.29 9.15 18.71
CA VAL A 218 -9.48 9.32 17.87
C VAL A 218 -9.64 10.80 17.48
N ARG A 219 -8.56 11.41 16.99
CA ARG A 219 -8.48 12.86 16.75
C ARG A 219 -9.05 13.32 15.41
N THR A 220 -9.19 12.42 14.43
CA THR A 220 -9.63 12.78 13.07
C THR A 220 -11.00 12.19 12.75
N ALA A 221 -11.70 12.80 11.79
CA ALA A 221 -12.99 12.30 11.31
C ALA A 221 -12.90 10.85 10.82
N THR A 222 -11.84 10.49 10.11
CA THR A 222 -11.61 9.11 9.63
C THR A 222 -11.39 8.14 10.79
N THR A 223 -10.45 8.44 11.69
CA THR A 223 -10.18 7.59 12.86
C THR A 223 -11.41 7.44 13.77
N PHE A 224 -12.24 8.47 13.83
CA PHE A 224 -13.49 8.45 14.58
C PHE A 224 -14.54 7.55 13.96
N ILE A 225 -14.71 7.62 12.65
CA ILE A 225 -15.60 6.74 11.92
C ILE A 225 -15.13 5.30 12.11
N ASP A 226 -13.85 5.02 11.90
CA ASP A 226 -13.27 3.68 12.12
C ASP A 226 -13.53 3.18 13.55
N PHE A 227 -13.33 4.04 14.55
CA PHE A 227 -13.58 3.72 15.96
C PHE A 227 -15.05 3.34 16.20
N VAL A 228 -15.98 4.14 15.68
CA VAL A 228 -17.43 3.86 15.78
C VAL A 228 -17.77 2.56 15.07
N GLY A 229 -17.20 2.28 13.90
CA GLY A 229 -17.39 1.02 13.19
C GLY A 229 -16.95 -0.17 14.05
N LEU A 230 -15.71 -0.15 14.55
CA LEU A 230 -15.15 -1.25 15.36
C LEU A 230 -15.97 -1.50 16.63
N CYS A 231 -16.32 -0.45 17.38
CA CYS A 231 -17.13 -0.59 18.58
C CYS A 231 -18.58 -1.04 18.29
N ALA A 232 -19.07 -0.82 17.07
CA ALA A 232 -20.35 -1.37 16.61
C ALA A 232 -20.25 -2.82 16.10
N GLY A 233 -19.07 -3.43 16.14
CA GLY A 233 -18.83 -4.81 15.70
C GLY A 233 -18.45 -4.96 14.23
N VAL A 234 -18.18 -3.86 13.52
CA VAL A 234 -17.64 -3.91 12.15
C VAL A 234 -16.20 -4.39 12.22
N GLY A 235 -15.84 -5.45 11.49
CA GLY A 235 -14.45 -5.91 11.39
C GLY A 235 -13.56 -4.90 10.66
N VAL A 236 -12.23 -4.99 10.84
CA VAL A 236 -11.24 -4.08 10.22
C VAL A 236 -11.41 -3.99 8.70
N ASP A 237 -11.68 -5.12 8.04
CA ASP A 237 -11.93 -5.15 6.59
C ASP A 237 -13.28 -4.51 6.22
N GLY A 238 -14.28 -4.64 7.09
CA GLY A 238 -15.61 -4.04 6.93
C GLY A 238 -15.62 -2.51 7.08
N LEU A 239 -14.62 -1.93 7.74
CA LEU A 239 -14.48 -0.46 7.86
C LEU A 239 -14.31 0.21 6.50
N ARG A 240 -13.82 -0.52 5.49
CA ARG A 240 -13.65 0.02 4.12
C ARG A 240 -14.96 0.14 3.36
N GLU A 241 -16.01 -0.53 3.83
CA GLU A 241 -17.33 -0.52 3.19
C GLU A 241 -18.06 0.79 3.50
N SER A 242 -18.78 1.33 2.50
CA SER A 242 -19.40 2.66 2.60
C SER A 242 -20.72 2.69 3.37
N LYS A 243 -21.26 1.54 3.77
CA LYS A 243 -22.57 1.42 4.42
C LYS A 243 -22.44 0.52 5.65
N TRP A 244 -22.59 1.13 6.82
CA TRP A 244 -22.71 0.40 8.09
C TRP A 244 -24.12 0.61 8.64
N ASP A 245 -24.65 -0.40 9.31
CA ASP A 245 -25.91 -0.28 10.02
C ASP A 245 -25.63 -0.16 11.53
N LEU A 246 -25.94 1.02 12.09
CA LEU A 246 -25.87 1.26 13.54
C LEU A 246 -27.23 1.04 14.23
N ARG A 247 -28.25 0.54 13.53
CA ARG A 247 -29.57 0.29 14.13
C ARG A 247 -29.46 -0.82 15.16
N GLY A 248 -29.91 -0.53 16.38
CA GLY A 248 -29.93 -1.50 17.49
C GLY A 248 -28.63 -1.58 18.29
N THR A 249 -27.54 -0.93 17.85
CA THR A 249 -26.28 -0.93 18.61
C THR A 249 -26.45 -0.22 19.95
N ARG A 250 -26.25 -0.96 21.06
CA ARG A 250 -26.27 -0.42 22.42
C ARG A 250 -24.84 -0.18 22.89
N TRP A 251 -24.58 1.02 23.40
CA TRP A 251 -23.25 1.47 23.77
C TRP A 251 -23.14 1.60 25.29
N PRO A 252 -22.10 1.02 25.93
CA PRO A 252 -21.81 1.29 27.34
C PRO A 252 -21.74 2.80 27.60
N GLN A 253 -22.26 3.27 28.73
CA GLN A 253 -22.31 4.71 29.04
C GLN A 253 -20.93 5.36 28.96
N ALA A 254 -19.89 4.66 29.39
CA ALA A 254 -18.53 5.17 29.36
C ALA A 254 -18.01 5.34 27.92
N VAL A 255 -18.32 4.42 27.01
CA VAL A 255 -18.03 4.54 25.57
C VAL A 255 -18.78 5.73 24.98
N ARG A 256 -20.07 5.93 25.32
CA ARG A 256 -20.84 7.10 24.84
C ARG A 256 -20.22 8.42 25.28
N ARG A 257 -19.78 8.53 26.54
CA ARG A 257 -19.08 9.72 27.06
C ARG A 257 -17.75 9.94 26.34
N MET A 258 -17.00 8.87 26.07
CA MET A 258 -15.76 8.95 25.29
C MET A 258 -16.02 9.44 23.87
N ILE A 259 -17.06 8.94 23.20
CA ILE A 259 -17.44 9.38 21.85
C ILE A 259 -17.74 10.87 21.84
N ILE A 260 -18.53 11.35 22.81
CA ILE A 260 -18.85 12.78 22.95
C ILE A 260 -17.59 13.60 23.21
N LYS A 261 -16.71 13.16 24.13
CA LYS A 261 -15.44 13.84 24.42
C LYS A 261 -14.54 13.92 23.18
N SER A 262 -14.49 12.85 22.39
CA SER A 262 -13.69 12.81 21.15
C SER A 262 -14.25 13.77 20.12
N LEU A 263 -15.57 13.75 19.89
CA LEU A 263 -16.25 14.72 19.01
C LEU A 263 -16.03 16.16 19.50
N ALA A 264 -16.15 16.42 20.81
CA ALA A 264 -15.99 17.76 21.39
C ALA A 264 -14.55 18.29 21.24
N SER A 265 -13.56 17.39 21.16
CA SER A 265 -12.16 17.75 20.94
C SER A 265 -11.79 18.01 19.47
N MET A 266 -12.65 17.62 18.52
CA MET A 266 -12.38 17.82 17.10
C MET A 266 -12.46 19.29 16.69
N SER A 267 -11.72 19.64 15.65
CA SER A 267 -11.90 20.93 14.96
C SER A 267 -13.25 20.99 14.24
N TRP A 268 -13.71 22.20 13.95
CA TRP A 268 -14.91 22.42 13.14
C TRP A 268 -14.86 21.72 11.78
N TRP A 269 -13.69 21.72 11.12
CA TRP A 269 -13.52 21.03 9.84
C TRP A 269 -13.79 19.53 9.93
N GLN A 270 -13.22 18.88 10.93
CA GLN A 270 -13.43 17.44 11.15
C GLN A 270 -14.91 17.16 11.45
N LEU A 271 -15.56 18.00 12.25
CA LEU A 271 -16.99 17.88 12.57
C LEU A 271 -17.89 18.08 11.35
N LEU A 272 -17.60 19.07 10.51
CA LEU A 272 -18.33 19.32 9.27
C LEU A 272 -18.10 18.21 8.25
N ASP A 273 -16.87 17.72 8.12
CA ASP A 273 -16.53 16.60 7.23
C ASP A 273 -17.28 15.31 7.61
N LEU A 274 -17.53 15.07 8.91
CA LEU A 274 -18.41 13.99 9.37
C LEU A 274 -19.87 14.15 8.88
N CYS A 275 -20.31 15.39 8.62
CA CYS A 275 -21.68 15.71 8.23
C CYS A 275 -21.86 15.99 6.72
N THR A 276 -20.81 15.81 5.92
CA THR A 276 -20.87 15.93 4.45
C THR A 276 -21.83 14.92 3.81
N GLN A 277 -22.25 15.23 2.58
CA GLN A 277 -23.16 14.40 1.79
C GLN A 277 -22.58 12.98 1.64
N GLY A 278 -23.33 11.97 2.10
CA GLY A 278 -22.91 10.56 2.12
C GLY A 278 -22.76 9.96 3.52
N ARG A 279 -22.47 10.76 4.55
CA ARG A 279 -22.30 10.28 5.95
C ARG A 279 -23.37 10.77 6.92
N GLN A 280 -24.28 11.63 6.46
CA GLN A 280 -25.35 12.18 7.29
C GLN A 280 -26.25 11.08 7.91
N GLY A 281 -26.54 10.00 7.17
CA GLY A 281 -27.30 8.87 7.70
C GLY A 281 -26.63 8.20 8.89
N LEU A 282 -25.31 7.97 8.78
CA LEU A 282 -24.49 7.42 9.86
C LEU A 282 -24.49 8.33 11.09
N MET A 283 -24.27 9.64 10.90
CA MET A 283 -24.27 10.60 12.00
C MET A 283 -25.63 10.74 12.68
N LYS A 284 -26.73 10.68 11.92
CA LYS A 284 -28.10 10.63 12.48
C LYS A 284 -28.29 9.41 13.36
N ALA A 285 -27.89 8.23 12.87
CA ALA A 285 -27.99 6.98 13.62
C ALA A 285 -27.12 7.01 14.88
N LEU A 286 -25.89 7.51 14.78
CA LEU A 286 -24.96 7.67 15.89
C LEU A 286 -25.51 8.63 16.96
N PHE A 287 -25.96 9.84 16.59
CA PHE A 287 -26.52 10.77 17.58
C PHE A 287 -27.79 10.24 18.25
N LYS A 288 -28.55 9.40 17.56
CA LYS A 288 -29.70 8.69 18.15
C LYS A 288 -29.22 7.64 19.17
N SER A 289 -28.23 6.81 18.84
CA SER A 289 -27.72 5.74 19.72
C SER A 289 -26.98 6.27 20.95
N LEU A 290 -26.36 7.45 20.86
CA LEU A 290 -25.63 8.06 21.97
C LEU A 290 -26.54 8.61 23.07
N HIS A 291 -27.85 8.80 22.82
CA HIS A 291 -28.74 9.58 23.69
C HIS A 291 -28.13 10.96 24.01
N PHE A 292 -27.64 11.61 22.97
CA PHE A 292 -26.79 12.80 23.02
C PHE A 292 -27.34 13.94 23.91
N VAL A 293 -28.66 14.15 23.89
CA VAL A 293 -29.36 15.18 24.70
C VAL A 293 -29.25 14.92 26.21
N THR A 294 -29.16 13.65 26.62
CA THR A 294 -29.05 13.29 28.04
C THR A 294 -27.62 13.43 28.56
N LEU A 295 -26.63 13.31 27.67
CA LEU A 295 -25.20 13.29 28.04
C LEU A 295 -24.52 14.65 27.89
N LEU A 296 -24.95 15.46 26.93
CA LEU A 296 -24.60 16.86 26.89
C LEU A 296 -25.62 17.60 27.75
N ARG A 297 -25.16 18.27 28.79
CA ARG A 297 -25.92 19.36 29.39
C ARG A 297 -25.50 20.63 28.67
N PRO A 298 -26.39 21.62 28.50
CA PRO A 298 -25.96 22.97 28.15
C PRO A 298 -24.88 23.37 29.14
N SER A 299 -23.66 23.52 28.65
CA SER A 299 -22.48 23.85 29.45
C SER A 299 -21.71 24.93 28.72
N ASP A 300 -20.95 25.72 29.46
CA ASP A 300 -20.10 26.76 28.88
C ASP A 300 -18.88 26.22 28.13
N ASP A 301 -18.70 24.89 28.08
CA ASP A 301 -17.68 24.26 27.24
C ASP A 301 -17.95 24.51 25.74
N ALA A 302 -16.96 25.12 25.08
CA ALA A 302 -17.03 25.41 23.66
C ALA A 302 -17.18 24.13 22.82
N GLY A 303 -16.54 23.02 23.18
CA GLY A 303 -16.69 21.73 22.50
C GLY A 303 -18.13 21.25 22.48
N HIS A 304 -18.81 21.29 23.62
CA HIS A 304 -20.22 20.92 23.73
C HIS A 304 -21.14 21.82 22.91
N ARG A 305 -20.91 23.14 22.90
CA ARG A 305 -21.67 24.07 22.04
C ARG A 305 -21.57 23.72 20.55
N ARG A 306 -20.35 23.40 20.07
CA ARG A 306 -20.12 22.97 18.68
C ARG A 306 -20.90 21.70 18.33
N LEU A 307 -20.93 20.76 19.26
CA LEU A 307 -21.67 19.51 19.13
C LEU A 307 -23.18 19.69 19.10
N TYR A 308 -23.72 20.60 19.90
CA TYR A 308 -25.14 20.96 19.84
C TYR A 308 -25.53 21.58 18.50
N LEU A 309 -24.71 22.48 17.95
CA LEU A 309 -24.93 23.03 16.62
C LEU A 309 -24.94 21.90 15.57
N LEU A 310 -23.92 21.02 15.60
CA LEU A 310 -23.81 19.91 14.65
C LEU A 310 -25.02 18.98 14.71
N GLN A 311 -25.44 18.61 15.92
CA GLN A 311 -26.63 17.80 16.13
C GLN A 311 -27.88 18.48 15.56
N SER A 312 -28.03 19.79 15.78
CA SER A 312 -29.17 20.58 15.33
C SER A 312 -29.22 20.67 13.80
N ILE A 313 -28.08 20.85 13.14
CA ILE A 313 -27.94 20.78 11.68
C ILE A 313 -28.36 19.39 11.17
N VAL A 314 -27.85 18.33 11.80
CA VAL A 314 -28.12 16.94 11.40
C VAL A 314 -29.60 16.57 11.58
N ARG A 315 -30.24 17.07 12.65
CA ARG A 315 -31.67 16.86 12.95
C ARG A 315 -32.60 17.78 12.15
N GLY A 316 -32.09 18.82 11.51
CA GLY A 316 -32.93 19.82 10.84
C GLY A 316 -33.77 20.61 11.84
N ALA A 317 -33.14 21.06 12.94
CA ALA A 317 -33.78 21.93 13.91
C ALA A 317 -34.37 23.17 13.22
N ARG A 318 -35.47 23.72 13.74
CA ARG A 318 -36.17 24.85 13.13
C ARG A 318 -35.93 26.12 13.93
N TYR A 319 -35.78 27.23 13.24
CA TYR A 319 -35.67 28.55 13.85
C TYR A 319 -36.91 28.81 14.75
N PRO A 320 -36.74 29.43 15.93
CA PRO A 320 -37.84 29.69 16.86
C PRO A 320 -39.02 30.41 16.22
N THR A 321 -40.23 30.16 16.69
CA THR A 321 -41.45 30.81 16.18
C THR A 321 -41.79 32.11 16.90
N CYS A 322 -41.14 32.39 18.04
CA CYS A 322 -41.34 33.60 18.83
C CYS A 322 -40.03 34.12 19.45
N PRO A 323 -39.96 35.41 19.82
CA PRO A 323 -38.78 36.01 20.44
C PRO A 323 -38.34 35.35 21.76
N ASP A 324 -39.27 34.90 22.61
CA ASP A 324 -38.92 34.35 23.92
C ASP A 324 -38.08 33.06 23.83
N ALA A 325 -38.37 32.22 22.84
CA ALA A 325 -37.59 31.02 22.56
C ALA A 325 -36.25 31.31 21.86
N PHE A 326 -36.06 32.53 21.33
CA PHE A 326 -34.85 32.92 20.63
C PHE A 326 -33.65 33.07 21.56
N ALA A 327 -33.80 33.55 22.80
CA ALA A 327 -32.65 33.74 23.69
C ALA A 327 -31.89 32.41 23.96
N ALA A 328 -32.61 31.33 24.25
CA ALA A 328 -32.02 30.01 24.45
C ALA A 328 -31.44 29.43 23.15
N TRP A 329 -32.14 29.63 22.03
CA TRP A 329 -31.67 29.23 20.69
C TRP A 329 -30.40 29.99 20.29
N HIS A 330 -30.32 31.28 20.59
CA HIS A 330 -29.19 32.13 20.26
C HIS A 330 -27.91 31.59 20.89
N ASN A 331 -27.92 31.34 22.19
CA ASN A 331 -26.76 30.83 22.91
C ASN A 331 -26.33 29.41 22.46
N THR A 332 -27.29 28.59 22.02
CA THR A 332 -27.03 27.18 21.66
C THR A 332 -26.71 26.98 20.18
N ILE A 333 -27.19 27.85 19.29
CA ILE A 333 -27.11 27.71 17.83
C ILE A 333 -26.45 28.92 17.19
N VAL A 334 -26.89 30.15 17.49
CA VAL A 334 -26.37 31.35 16.83
C VAL A 334 -24.94 31.65 17.25
N THR A 335 -24.63 31.65 18.55
CA THR A 335 -23.27 31.89 19.05
C THR A 335 -22.25 30.91 18.46
N PRO A 336 -22.47 29.58 18.48
CA PRO A 336 -21.51 28.65 17.88
C PRO A 336 -21.46 28.75 16.35
N LEU A 337 -22.53 29.19 15.70
CA LEU A 337 -22.56 29.45 14.26
C LEU A 337 -21.73 30.69 13.90
N ILE A 338 -21.78 31.74 14.72
CA ILE A 338 -20.88 32.90 14.62
C ILE A 338 -19.43 32.46 14.84
N ASP A 339 -19.15 31.70 15.91
CA ASP A 339 -17.81 31.15 16.19
C ASP A 339 -17.27 30.35 14.98
N LEU A 340 -18.14 29.54 14.35
CA LEU A 340 -17.80 28.77 13.16
C LEU A 340 -17.43 29.66 11.98
N VAL A 341 -18.24 30.69 11.68
CA VAL A 341 -18.02 31.62 10.57
C VAL A 341 -16.77 32.45 10.80
N GLN A 342 -16.55 32.94 12.02
CA GLN A 342 -15.37 33.74 12.37
C GLN A 342 -14.08 32.91 12.34
N ALA A 343 -14.08 31.71 12.94
CA ALA A 343 -12.92 30.83 12.94
C ALA A 343 -12.49 30.40 11.52
N HIS A 344 -13.42 30.47 10.55
CA HIS A 344 -13.22 30.04 9.18
C HIS A 344 -13.69 31.09 8.17
N GLN A 345 -13.39 32.36 8.46
CA GLN A 345 -13.74 33.49 7.61
C GLN A 345 -13.30 33.22 6.16
N GLY A 346 -14.23 33.42 5.21
CA GLY A 346 -14.01 33.16 3.78
C GLY A 346 -14.12 31.70 3.34
N ARG A 347 -14.15 30.73 4.26
CA ARG A 347 -14.32 29.29 3.96
C ARG A 347 -15.70 28.73 4.31
N ILE A 348 -16.50 29.46 5.09
CA ILE A 348 -17.86 29.04 5.45
C ILE A 348 -18.82 30.17 5.11
N GLU A 349 -19.90 29.82 4.41
CA GLU A 349 -20.97 30.73 4.05
C GLU A 349 -22.23 30.39 4.85
N VAL A 350 -22.73 31.39 5.57
CA VAL A 350 -24.00 31.38 6.29
C VAL A 350 -24.68 32.70 5.97
N PRO A 351 -25.96 32.71 5.56
CA PRO A 351 -26.67 33.97 5.31
C PRO A 351 -26.70 34.84 6.57
N ALA A 352 -26.53 36.15 6.41
CA ALA A 352 -26.34 37.08 7.53
C ALA A 352 -27.52 37.06 8.51
N GLU A 353 -28.73 36.82 8.03
CA GLU A 353 -29.94 36.73 8.83
C GLU A 353 -29.94 35.56 9.84
N TRP A 354 -29.15 34.50 9.59
CA TRP A 354 -29.02 33.35 10.50
C TRP A 354 -28.02 33.56 11.63
N ILE A 355 -27.17 34.57 11.52
CA ILE A 355 -26.16 34.95 12.51
C ILE A 355 -26.47 36.30 13.18
N ALA A 356 -27.68 36.82 12.97
CA ALA A 356 -28.15 38.03 13.63
C ALA A 356 -28.32 37.81 15.14
N ASP A 357 -27.99 38.83 15.92
CA ASP A 357 -28.09 38.87 17.39
C ASP A 357 -29.54 39.07 17.90
N HIS A 358 -30.50 39.21 16.99
CA HIS A 358 -31.92 39.43 17.29
C HIS A 358 -32.82 38.44 16.54
N PHE A 359 -34.04 38.28 17.04
CA PHE A 359 -35.06 37.43 16.42
C PHE A 359 -35.47 37.99 15.06
N ASN A 360 -35.48 37.14 14.04
CA ASN A 360 -35.92 37.47 12.69
C ASN A 360 -37.23 36.74 12.34
N ALA A 361 -38.33 37.48 12.26
CA ALA A 361 -39.66 36.94 11.94
C ALA A 361 -39.71 36.22 10.59
N ALA A 362 -38.89 36.61 9.60
CA ALA A 362 -38.86 35.97 8.29
C ALA A 362 -38.29 34.54 8.33
N LEU A 363 -37.50 34.22 9.36
CA LEU A 363 -36.94 32.88 9.57
C LEU A 363 -37.83 31.98 10.43
N ALA A 364 -38.88 32.50 11.08
CA ALA A 364 -39.72 31.76 12.01
C ALA A 364 -40.19 30.40 11.45
N GLY A 365 -39.85 29.31 12.17
CA GLY A 365 -40.21 27.94 11.78
C GLY A 365 -39.46 27.36 10.57
N ARG A 366 -38.56 28.12 9.92
CA ARG A 366 -37.72 27.64 8.83
C ARG A 366 -36.66 26.65 9.34
N PRO A 367 -36.31 25.61 8.56
CA PRO A 367 -35.25 24.69 8.95
C PRO A 367 -33.90 25.40 8.99
N LEU A 368 -33.07 25.06 9.98
CA LEU A 368 -31.73 25.60 10.18
C LEU A 368 -30.90 25.45 8.90
N VAL A 369 -30.37 26.58 8.43
CA VAL A 369 -29.47 26.60 7.27
C VAL A 369 -28.25 25.75 7.56
N ARG A 370 -27.83 24.95 6.58
CA ARG A 370 -26.59 24.20 6.70
C ARG A 370 -25.43 25.14 6.37
N PRO A 371 -24.43 25.30 7.24
CA PRO A 371 -23.22 26.03 6.89
C PRO A 371 -22.61 25.40 5.63
N LEU A 372 -22.42 26.23 4.60
CA LEU A 372 -21.86 25.76 3.34
C LEU A 372 -20.34 25.93 3.40
N LYS A 373 -19.62 24.81 3.36
CA LYS A 373 -18.17 24.80 3.18
C LYS A 373 -17.87 25.32 1.78
N ARG A 374 -17.26 26.51 1.69
CA ARG A 374 -16.60 26.97 0.47
C ARG A 374 -15.41 26.05 0.23
N SER A 375 -15.66 24.97 -0.50
CA SER A 375 -14.62 24.17 -1.15
C SER A 375 -14.54 24.57 -2.62
N ILE A 376 -13.41 24.21 -3.24
CA ILE A 376 -13.22 24.31 -4.68
C ILE A 376 -14.41 23.63 -5.39
N ASP A 377 -14.70 22.36 -5.05
CA ASP A 377 -15.79 21.60 -5.67
C ASP A 377 -17.16 22.28 -5.54
N MET A 378 -17.47 22.87 -4.38
CA MET A 378 -18.75 23.55 -4.17
C MET A 378 -18.84 24.83 -5.00
N LEU A 379 -17.76 25.61 -5.07
CA LEU A 379 -17.73 26.83 -5.88
C LEU A 379 -17.85 26.49 -7.38
N LEU A 380 -17.14 25.45 -7.84
CA LEU A 380 -17.25 24.96 -9.21
C LEU A 380 -18.65 24.41 -9.51
N ALA A 381 -19.29 23.71 -8.56
CA ALA A 381 -20.67 23.24 -8.74
C ALA A 381 -21.68 24.38 -8.78
N ARG A 382 -21.45 25.47 -8.03
CA ARG A 382 -22.38 26.61 -7.95
C ARG A 382 -22.23 27.59 -9.12
N TYR A 383 -21.01 27.90 -9.50
CA TYR A 383 -20.70 28.94 -10.48
C TYR A 383 -20.16 28.39 -11.81
N GLY A 384 -20.01 27.07 -11.92
CA GLY A 384 -19.42 26.41 -13.09
C GLY A 384 -17.89 26.43 -13.08
N ASN A 385 -17.30 25.54 -13.88
CA ASN A 385 -15.85 25.51 -14.13
C ASN A 385 -15.47 26.56 -15.18
N THR A 386 -15.28 27.81 -14.75
CA THR A 386 -14.94 28.95 -15.62
C THR A 386 -13.73 29.72 -15.08
N SER A 387 -13.05 30.50 -15.93
CA SER A 387 -11.93 31.34 -15.47
C SER A 387 -12.35 32.32 -14.37
N ALA A 388 -13.58 32.84 -14.42
CA ALA A 388 -14.10 33.76 -13.41
C ALA A 388 -14.29 33.07 -12.05
N THR A 389 -14.82 31.85 -12.04
CA THR A 389 -14.94 31.04 -10.81
C THR A 389 -13.56 30.72 -10.24
N TRP A 390 -12.58 30.40 -11.09
CA TRP A 390 -11.21 30.15 -10.64
C TRP A 390 -10.50 31.39 -10.13
N ALA A 391 -10.74 32.57 -10.72
CA ALA A 391 -10.23 33.83 -10.18
C ALA A 391 -10.74 34.06 -8.74
N LEU A 392 -12.05 33.88 -8.51
CA LEU A 392 -12.65 33.94 -7.17
C LEU A 392 -12.00 32.94 -6.20
N ILE A 393 -11.72 31.73 -6.68
CA ILE A 393 -11.08 30.67 -5.89
C ILE A 393 -9.63 31.04 -5.55
N MET A 394 -8.86 31.56 -6.51
CA MET A 394 -7.44 31.93 -6.34
C MET A 394 -7.27 33.17 -5.46
N ASP A 395 -8.20 34.12 -5.52
CA ASP A 395 -8.26 35.30 -4.64
C ASP A 395 -8.55 34.93 -3.18
N SER A 396 -8.93 33.68 -2.94
CA SER A 396 -9.11 33.10 -1.61
C SER A 396 -8.06 32.00 -1.36
N PRO A 397 -6.77 32.32 -1.08
CA PRO A 397 -5.72 31.32 -0.84
C PRO A 397 -6.02 30.35 0.30
N ALA A 398 -6.98 30.71 1.16
CA ALA A 398 -7.49 29.83 2.19
C ALA A 398 -8.18 28.57 1.59
N LEU A 399 -8.70 28.60 0.37
CA LEU A 399 -9.36 27.43 -0.24
C LEU A 399 -8.36 26.32 -0.62
N PHE A 400 -7.09 26.66 -0.80
CA PHE A 400 -6.00 25.70 -1.00
C PHE A 400 -5.27 25.45 0.32
N ALA A 401 -5.44 24.26 0.88
CA ALA A 401 -4.74 23.87 2.11
C ALA A 401 -3.30 23.44 1.82
N SER A 402 -3.03 22.92 0.61
CA SER A 402 -1.73 22.38 0.22
C SER A 402 -1.45 22.53 -1.28
N TRP A 403 -0.20 22.29 -1.67
CA TRP A 403 0.18 22.09 -3.08
C TRP A 403 -0.60 20.95 -3.74
N GLY A 404 -0.95 19.90 -2.97
CA GLY A 404 -1.76 18.79 -3.47
C GLY A 404 -3.14 19.22 -3.97
N ASP A 405 -3.76 20.22 -3.32
CA ASP A 405 -5.05 20.76 -3.74
C ASP A 405 -4.93 21.51 -5.08
N LEU A 406 -3.84 22.26 -5.26
CA LEU A 406 -3.56 22.93 -6.52
C LEU A 406 -3.29 21.91 -7.63
N ALA A 407 -2.34 20.99 -7.41
CA ALA A 407 -1.98 19.95 -8.35
C ALA A 407 -3.16 19.06 -8.75
N GLY A 408 -4.07 18.77 -7.80
CA GLY A 408 -5.29 18.01 -8.05
C GLY A 408 -6.27 18.68 -9.01
N ASN A 409 -6.20 20.01 -9.14
CA ASN A 409 -7.11 20.84 -9.92
C ASN A 409 -6.49 21.48 -11.17
N LEU A 410 -5.18 21.30 -11.42
CA LEU A 410 -4.49 21.93 -12.55
C LEU A 410 -5.16 21.69 -13.90
N VAL A 411 -5.61 20.47 -14.19
CA VAL A 411 -6.31 20.15 -15.44
C VAL A 411 -7.56 21.03 -15.61
N SER A 412 -8.37 21.18 -14.57
CA SER A 412 -9.58 22.02 -14.62
C SER A 412 -9.26 23.51 -14.77
N ILE A 413 -8.20 23.98 -14.10
CA ILE A 413 -7.70 25.36 -14.16
C ILE A 413 -7.20 25.69 -15.58
N ILE A 414 -6.44 24.76 -16.18
CA ILE A 414 -5.90 24.88 -17.54
C ILE A 414 -7.04 24.86 -18.57
N CYS A 415 -8.00 23.93 -18.47
CA CYS A 415 -9.18 23.91 -19.34
C CYS A 415 -9.99 25.20 -19.26
N ALA A 416 -10.04 25.83 -18.09
CA ALA A 416 -10.73 27.10 -17.90
C ALA A 416 -9.92 28.31 -18.43
N ASP A 417 -8.73 28.09 -19.01
CA ASP A 417 -7.80 29.09 -19.52
C ASP A 417 -7.48 30.19 -18.51
N CYS A 418 -7.23 29.78 -17.26
CA CYS A 418 -6.88 30.73 -16.21
C CYS A 418 -5.53 31.39 -16.50
N PRO A 419 -5.34 32.69 -16.17
CA PRO A 419 -4.05 33.36 -16.34
C PRO A 419 -2.95 32.66 -15.53
N ILE A 420 -1.91 32.18 -16.23
CA ILE A 420 -0.80 31.44 -15.60
C ILE A 420 -0.14 32.23 -14.46
N ALA A 421 -0.02 33.55 -14.60
CA ALA A 421 0.56 34.43 -13.57
C ALA A 421 -0.17 34.35 -12.22
N SER A 422 -1.51 34.18 -12.24
CA SER A 422 -2.31 34.02 -11.02
C SER A 422 -2.03 32.66 -10.36
N VAL A 423 -1.91 31.60 -11.18
CA VAL A 423 -1.60 30.26 -10.68
C VAL A 423 -0.16 30.18 -10.15
N GLN A 424 0.79 30.83 -10.82
CA GLN A 424 2.19 30.95 -10.38
C GLN A 424 2.27 31.61 -9.01
N ARG A 425 1.60 32.77 -8.81
CA ARG A 425 1.56 33.44 -7.50
C ARG A 425 1.02 32.53 -6.40
N LEU A 426 -0.10 31.85 -6.66
CA LEU A 426 -0.67 30.89 -5.71
C LEU A 426 0.28 29.73 -5.43
N GLY A 427 0.88 29.14 -6.46
CA GLY A 427 1.83 28.04 -6.36
C GLY A 427 3.05 28.42 -5.52
N HIS A 428 3.65 29.58 -5.79
CA HIS A 428 4.77 30.10 -4.99
C HIS A 428 4.36 30.37 -3.53
N ALA A 429 3.17 30.92 -3.29
CA ALA A 429 2.66 31.11 -1.93
C ALA A 429 2.46 29.77 -1.19
N LEU A 430 1.98 28.73 -1.87
CA LEU A 430 1.83 27.38 -1.31
C LEU A 430 3.18 26.71 -1.02
N LEU A 431 4.16 26.88 -1.90
CA LEU A 431 5.54 26.41 -1.69
C LEU A 431 6.22 27.13 -0.52
N ALA A 432 5.95 28.42 -0.34
CA ALA A 432 6.51 29.24 0.74
C ALA A 432 5.94 28.91 2.13
N LYS A 433 4.72 28.36 2.21
CA LYS A 433 4.07 27.96 3.48
C LYS A 433 4.75 26.79 4.21
N GLY A 434 5.90 26.30 3.73
CA GLY A 434 6.72 25.32 4.44
C GLY A 434 6.18 23.89 4.41
N ALA A 435 5.18 23.60 3.56
CA ALA A 435 4.83 22.21 3.26
C ALA A 435 6.01 21.58 2.52
N ALA A 436 6.40 20.36 2.90
CA ALA A 436 7.45 19.58 2.25
C ALA A 436 7.01 19.15 0.83
N VAL A 437 6.92 20.10 -0.09
CA VAL A 437 6.66 19.85 -1.51
C VAL A 437 7.98 19.41 -2.13
N THR A 438 7.99 18.18 -2.63
CA THR A 438 9.16 17.60 -3.27
C THR A 438 9.13 17.86 -4.77
N ALA A 439 10.30 17.85 -5.42
CA ALA A 439 10.38 17.87 -6.89
C ALA A 439 9.53 16.76 -7.52
N LEU A 440 9.45 15.59 -6.87
CA LEU A 440 8.64 14.46 -7.29
C LEU A 440 7.14 14.78 -7.36
N ALA A 441 6.62 15.53 -6.40
CA ALA A 441 5.21 15.90 -6.36
C ALA A 441 4.84 16.86 -7.50
N VAL A 442 5.73 17.81 -7.82
CA VAL A 442 5.56 18.76 -8.93
C VAL A 442 5.70 18.04 -10.28
N TYR A 443 6.72 17.19 -10.42
CA TYR A 443 6.95 16.40 -11.61
C TYR A 443 5.77 15.45 -11.91
N ARG A 444 5.19 14.81 -10.89
CA ARG A 444 3.97 14.02 -11.03
C ARG A 444 2.78 14.85 -11.51
N ALA A 445 2.67 16.11 -11.08
CA ALA A 445 1.62 17.01 -11.55
C ALA A 445 1.81 17.35 -13.04
N ALA A 446 3.05 17.56 -13.49
CA ALA A 446 3.38 17.78 -14.90
C ALA A 446 3.00 16.57 -15.77
N LEU A 447 3.38 15.35 -15.35
CA LEU A 447 3.01 14.12 -16.06
C LEU A 447 1.49 13.94 -16.16
N ARG A 448 0.74 14.30 -15.11
CA ARG A 448 -0.72 14.25 -15.12
C ARG A 448 -1.33 15.27 -16.09
N VAL A 449 -0.78 16.48 -16.17
CA VAL A 449 -1.22 17.49 -17.14
C VAL A 449 -0.94 17.00 -18.56
N GLN A 450 0.27 16.50 -18.83
CA GLN A 450 0.65 15.97 -20.13
C GLN A 450 -0.24 14.80 -20.58
N ALA A 451 -0.56 13.89 -19.65
CA ALA A 451 -1.45 12.76 -19.93
C ALA A 451 -2.91 13.17 -20.17
N ALA A 452 -3.40 14.16 -19.43
CA ALA A 452 -4.79 14.61 -19.55
C ALA A 452 -5.02 15.50 -20.78
N MET A 453 -3.98 16.19 -21.26
CA MET A 453 -4.03 17.12 -22.39
C MET A 453 -3.29 16.55 -23.60
N ASP A 454 -3.57 15.29 -23.93
CA ASP A 454 -2.96 14.62 -25.09
C ASP A 454 -3.56 15.10 -26.42
N ASN A 455 -3.01 14.61 -27.53
CA ASN A 455 -3.46 14.99 -28.87
C ASN A 455 -4.93 14.63 -29.13
N GLU A 456 -5.45 13.55 -28.53
CA GLU A 456 -6.85 13.15 -28.68
C GLU A 456 -7.77 14.16 -27.98
N PHE A 457 -7.43 14.55 -26.75
CA PHE A 457 -8.14 15.60 -26.04
C PHE A 457 -8.13 16.93 -26.81
N MET A 458 -6.95 17.35 -27.30
CA MET A 458 -6.83 18.59 -28.06
C MET A 458 -7.65 18.58 -29.35
N SER A 459 -7.70 17.43 -30.05
CA SER A 459 -8.57 17.25 -31.23
C SER A 459 -10.04 17.40 -30.86
N LYS A 460 -10.51 16.72 -29.80
CA LYS A 460 -11.89 16.80 -29.32
C LYS A 460 -12.29 18.22 -28.92
N VAL A 461 -11.37 18.98 -28.32
CA VAL A 461 -11.60 20.39 -27.99
C VAL A 461 -11.75 21.23 -29.26
N SER A 462 -10.84 21.07 -30.23
CA SER A 462 -10.91 21.77 -31.51
C SER A 462 -12.24 21.51 -32.23
N ASP A 463 -12.67 20.25 -32.28
CA ASP A 463 -13.93 19.85 -32.90
C ASP A 463 -15.14 20.46 -32.17
N ALA A 464 -15.12 20.48 -30.82
CA ALA A 464 -16.18 21.07 -30.03
C ALA A 464 -16.27 22.61 -30.20
N ILE A 465 -15.13 23.28 -30.31
CA ILE A 465 -15.05 24.73 -30.59
C ILE A 465 -15.62 25.03 -31.97
N ALA A 466 -15.33 24.20 -32.97
CA ALA A 466 -15.85 24.37 -34.32
C ALA A 466 -17.37 24.11 -34.42
N ALA A 467 -17.88 23.14 -33.66
CA ALA A 467 -19.28 22.72 -33.72
C ALA A 467 -20.29 23.69 -33.08
N SER A 468 -19.85 24.49 -32.12
CA SER A 468 -20.66 25.52 -31.46
C SER A 468 -19.86 26.81 -31.51
N PRO A 469 -20.23 27.85 -32.28
CA PRO A 469 -19.44 29.09 -32.36
C PRO A 469 -19.74 30.10 -31.24
N ASP A 470 -20.92 30.02 -30.60
CA ASP A 470 -21.39 31.02 -29.63
C ASP A 470 -21.03 30.67 -28.16
N GLY A 471 -20.78 31.69 -27.32
CA GLY A 471 -20.51 31.58 -25.88
C GLY A 471 -19.01 31.56 -25.50
N ASP A 472 -18.69 31.58 -24.20
CA ASP A 472 -17.29 31.70 -23.71
C ASP A 472 -16.58 30.34 -23.51
N SER A 473 -17.31 29.24 -23.55
CA SER A 473 -16.78 27.89 -23.33
C SER A 473 -17.55 26.83 -24.10
N VAL A 474 -16.93 25.67 -24.30
CA VAL A 474 -17.52 24.48 -24.90
C VAL A 474 -17.47 23.30 -23.93
N GLN A 475 -18.40 22.36 -24.09
CA GLN A 475 -18.41 21.12 -23.33
C GLN A 475 -17.73 20.01 -24.12
N VAL A 476 -16.72 19.39 -23.51
CA VAL A 476 -15.98 18.27 -24.09
C VAL A 476 -16.18 17.06 -23.19
N THR A 477 -16.72 15.99 -23.74
CA THR A 477 -16.85 14.71 -23.03
C THR A 477 -15.59 13.88 -23.26
N VAL A 478 -14.93 13.52 -22.18
CA VAL A 478 -13.71 12.70 -22.19
C VAL A 478 -13.94 11.40 -21.42
N GLU A 479 -13.37 10.31 -21.93
CA GLU A 479 -13.24 9.07 -21.17
C GLU A 479 -12.24 9.31 -20.04
N ASN A 480 -12.70 9.28 -18.78
CA ASN A 480 -11.84 9.42 -17.62
C ASN A 480 -11.64 8.03 -16.98
N LEU A 481 -10.42 7.49 -17.11
CA LEU A 481 -10.05 6.24 -16.46
C LEU A 481 -9.72 6.49 -14.99
N VAL A 482 -10.51 5.89 -14.10
CA VAL A 482 -10.34 6.01 -12.64
C VAL A 482 -10.07 4.64 -12.05
N LYS A 483 -9.12 4.57 -11.11
CA LYS A 483 -8.96 3.40 -10.25
C LYS A 483 -9.97 3.42 -9.11
N ASP A 484 -10.75 2.35 -8.96
CA ASP A 484 -11.57 2.17 -7.77
C ASP A 484 -10.70 1.89 -6.53
N ARG A 485 -11.33 1.80 -5.35
CA ARG A 485 -10.62 1.50 -4.08
C ARG A 485 -9.90 0.14 -4.06
N LYS A 486 -10.26 -0.77 -4.97
CA LYS A 486 -9.60 -2.06 -5.12
C LYS A 486 -8.42 -1.98 -6.09
N GLY A 487 -8.32 -0.90 -6.87
CA GLY A 487 -7.31 -0.70 -7.90
C GLY A 487 -7.77 -1.15 -9.29
N ASN A 488 -9.06 -1.48 -9.47
CA ASN A 488 -9.63 -1.77 -10.77
C ASN A 488 -9.78 -0.49 -11.59
N TRP A 489 -9.46 -0.56 -12.87
CA TRP A 489 -9.84 0.52 -13.78
C TRP A 489 -11.33 0.50 -14.05
N THR A 490 -11.95 1.68 -14.06
CA THR A 490 -13.30 1.95 -14.52
C THR A 490 -13.26 3.16 -15.44
N SER A 491 -13.99 3.09 -16.54
CA SER A 491 -14.20 4.24 -17.44
C SER A 491 -15.40 5.02 -16.96
N LEU A 492 -15.27 6.34 -16.88
CA LEU A 492 -16.35 7.26 -16.58
C LEU A 492 -16.31 8.38 -17.61
N ASP A 493 -17.39 8.57 -18.34
CA ASP A 493 -17.53 9.75 -19.19
C ASP A 493 -17.63 10.98 -18.29
N LYS A 494 -16.72 11.92 -18.51
CA LYS A 494 -16.69 13.19 -17.80
C LYS A 494 -16.84 14.30 -18.81
N THR A 495 -17.91 15.06 -18.71
CA THR A 495 -18.05 16.33 -19.41
C THR A 495 -17.27 17.41 -18.67
N ILE A 496 -16.37 18.08 -19.40
CA ILE A 496 -15.52 19.15 -18.92
C ILE A 496 -15.87 20.41 -19.70
N ASN A 497 -16.06 21.53 -18.99
CA ASN A 497 -16.14 22.84 -19.63
C ASN A 497 -14.73 23.33 -19.96
N VAL A 498 -14.51 23.70 -21.21
CA VAL A 498 -13.24 24.19 -21.74
C VAL A 498 -13.46 25.59 -22.32
N ALA A 499 -12.66 26.56 -21.91
CA ALA A 499 -12.71 27.92 -22.44
C ALA A 499 -12.35 27.93 -23.93
N ARG A 500 -12.95 28.81 -24.73
CA ARG A 500 -12.64 28.86 -26.18
C ARG A 500 -11.23 29.33 -26.50
N THR A 501 -10.63 30.08 -25.60
CA THR A 501 -9.26 30.60 -25.72
C THR A 501 -8.21 29.57 -25.34
N PHE A 502 -8.61 28.43 -24.75
CA PHE A 502 -7.71 27.34 -24.43
C PHE A 502 -7.08 26.76 -25.71
N GLY A 503 -5.77 26.55 -25.67
CA GLY A 503 -5.02 25.94 -26.76
C GLY A 503 -3.71 25.28 -26.30
N ALA A 504 -2.95 24.76 -27.27
CA ALA A 504 -1.67 24.09 -27.01
C ALA A 504 -0.66 25.01 -26.31
N ASP A 505 -0.68 26.31 -26.63
CA ASP A 505 0.18 27.32 -26.00
C ASP A 505 -0.11 27.48 -24.50
N THR A 506 -1.40 27.41 -24.10
CA THR A 506 -1.79 27.41 -22.68
C THR A 506 -1.17 26.20 -21.98
N VAL A 507 -1.31 25.00 -22.54
CA VAL A 507 -0.73 23.77 -21.96
C VAL A 507 0.80 23.87 -21.86
N ALA A 508 1.46 24.34 -22.92
CA ALA A 508 2.91 24.51 -22.96
C ALA A 508 3.39 25.46 -21.87
N ALA A 509 2.74 26.61 -21.68
CA ALA A 509 3.09 27.58 -20.64
C ALA A 509 3.03 26.96 -19.24
N TYR A 510 1.99 26.17 -18.93
CA TYR A 510 1.87 25.50 -17.63
C TYR A 510 2.92 24.40 -17.43
N LEU A 511 3.23 23.62 -18.47
CA LEU A 511 4.28 22.60 -18.40
C LEU A 511 5.67 23.23 -18.22
N THR A 512 5.96 24.34 -18.89
CA THR A 512 7.19 25.13 -18.66
C THR A 512 7.28 25.57 -17.21
N TRP A 513 6.22 26.19 -16.67
CA TRP A 513 6.21 26.61 -15.27
C TRP A 513 6.42 25.45 -14.29
N LEU A 514 5.76 24.31 -14.49
CA LEU A 514 5.95 23.13 -13.63
C LEU A 514 7.39 22.59 -13.72
N SER A 515 8.00 22.67 -14.90
CA SER A 515 9.41 22.32 -15.11
C SER A 515 10.33 23.28 -14.35
N ASP A 516 10.10 24.58 -14.42
CA ASP A 516 10.86 25.60 -13.69
C ASP A 516 10.75 25.41 -12.16
N VAL A 517 9.55 25.11 -11.66
CA VAL A 517 9.35 24.79 -10.23
C VAL A 517 10.09 23.51 -9.84
N THR A 518 10.08 22.50 -10.71
CA THR A 518 10.79 21.23 -10.49
C THR A 518 12.31 21.48 -10.43
N ASP A 519 12.84 22.27 -11.36
CA ASP A 519 14.26 22.69 -11.40
C ASP A 519 14.65 23.50 -10.15
N GLY A 520 13.80 24.45 -9.74
CA GLY A 520 13.95 25.23 -8.52
C GLY A 520 13.92 24.40 -7.23
N LEU A 521 13.24 23.25 -7.22
CA LEU A 521 13.24 22.31 -6.09
C LEU A 521 14.46 21.37 -6.13
N LEU A 522 14.86 20.90 -7.31
CA LEU A 522 16.04 20.05 -7.47
C LEU A 522 17.33 20.81 -7.14
N SER A 523 17.45 22.07 -7.55
CA SER A 523 18.60 22.94 -7.27
C SER A 523 18.80 23.28 -5.80
N ARG A 524 17.79 23.08 -4.94
CA ARG A 524 17.95 23.19 -3.48
C ARG A 524 18.81 22.06 -2.90
N SER A 525 18.94 20.95 -3.64
CA SER A 525 19.82 19.84 -3.29
C SER A 525 21.18 20.04 -3.92
N THR A 526 22.24 19.99 -3.12
CA THR A 526 23.60 19.94 -3.65
C THR A 526 23.90 18.50 -4.06
N PRO A 527 24.25 18.24 -5.34
CA PRO A 527 24.74 16.93 -5.76
C PRO A 527 25.91 16.50 -4.88
N VAL A 528 26.03 15.20 -4.63
CA VAL A 528 27.16 14.68 -3.86
C VAL A 528 28.39 14.67 -4.77
N PRO A 529 29.48 15.41 -4.46
CA PRO A 529 30.63 15.49 -5.35
C PRO A 529 31.22 14.10 -5.63
N GLY A 530 31.37 13.75 -6.91
CA GLY A 530 31.87 12.45 -7.34
C GLY A 530 30.91 11.27 -7.14
N ALA A 531 29.64 11.53 -6.81
CA ALA A 531 28.60 10.52 -6.85
C ALA A 531 28.15 10.27 -8.29
N SER A 532 27.99 8.98 -8.60
CA SER A 532 27.45 8.52 -9.87
C SER A 532 26.25 7.62 -9.62
N SER A 533 25.33 7.54 -10.57
CA SER A 533 24.27 6.53 -10.54
C SER A 533 24.29 5.64 -11.77
N ILE A 534 23.71 4.46 -11.64
CA ILE A 534 23.46 3.51 -12.70
C ILE A 534 21.96 3.22 -12.70
N ILE A 535 21.29 3.48 -13.82
CA ILE A 535 19.88 3.16 -14.05
C ILE A 535 19.83 1.98 -15.02
N VAL A 536 19.43 0.80 -14.52
CA VAL A 536 19.27 -0.39 -15.36
C VAL A 536 17.83 -0.46 -15.85
N CYS A 537 17.60 -0.09 -17.12
CA CYS A 537 16.27 0.03 -17.73
C CYS A 537 15.65 -1.34 -18.07
N SER A 538 15.39 -2.14 -17.04
CA SER A 538 14.62 -3.39 -17.21
C SER A 538 13.18 -3.08 -17.61
N SER A 539 12.48 -4.07 -18.16
CA SER A 539 11.06 -3.93 -18.50
C SER A 539 10.21 -3.53 -17.31
N GLU A 540 10.52 -4.10 -16.14
CA GLU A 540 9.82 -3.82 -14.89
C GLU A 540 10.05 -2.38 -14.46
N LEU A 541 11.32 -1.92 -14.41
CA LEU A 541 11.63 -0.55 -14.00
C LEU A 541 11.01 0.48 -14.95
N THR A 542 11.03 0.19 -16.25
CA THR A 542 10.60 1.10 -17.32
C THR A 542 9.08 1.19 -17.45
N ASN A 543 8.38 0.07 -17.31
CA ASN A 543 6.96 -0.01 -17.62
C ASN A 543 6.07 0.03 -16.37
N ASN A 544 6.57 -0.39 -15.21
CA ASN A 544 5.72 -0.48 -14.03
C ASN A 544 5.48 0.91 -13.43
N PRO A 545 4.22 1.24 -13.12
CA PRO A 545 3.92 2.44 -12.35
C PRO A 545 4.48 2.28 -10.93
N VAL A 546 4.80 3.41 -10.30
CA VAL A 546 5.13 3.45 -8.88
C VAL A 546 3.97 2.88 -8.08
N ARG A 547 4.27 1.95 -7.16
CA ARG A 547 3.27 1.26 -6.36
C ARG A 547 2.58 2.24 -5.43
N THR A 548 1.25 2.21 -5.44
CA THR A 548 0.41 3.06 -4.58
C THR A 548 -0.54 2.16 -3.79
N GLY A 549 -0.53 2.24 -2.45
CA GLY A 549 -1.47 1.53 -1.60
C GLY A 549 -0.85 0.41 -0.74
N ALA A 550 -1.67 -0.57 -0.36
CA ALA A 550 -1.22 -1.73 0.43
C ALA A 550 -0.71 -2.84 -0.50
N PRO A 551 0.41 -3.49 -0.19
CA PRO A 551 0.90 -4.60 -0.99
C PRO A 551 -0.10 -5.76 -1.00
N PRO A 552 -0.31 -6.43 -2.15
CA PRO A 552 -1.12 -7.63 -2.19
C PRO A 552 -0.44 -8.76 -1.40
N ALA A 553 -1.22 -9.77 -1.00
CA ALA A 553 -0.67 -10.97 -0.41
C ALA A 553 0.28 -11.66 -1.39
N ILE A 554 1.42 -12.16 -0.90
CA ILE A 554 2.41 -12.85 -1.72
C ILE A 554 2.05 -14.33 -1.73
N PRO A 555 1.81 -14.97 -2.89
CA PRO A 555 1.68 -16.43 -2.97
C PRO A 555 2.91 -17.10 -2.36
N SER A 556 2.73 -18.20 -1.61
CA SER A 556 3.82 -18.85 -0.84
C SER A 556 5.02 -19.30 -1.67
N TYR A 557 4.81 -19.53 -2.96
CA TYR A 557 5.80 -19.94 -3.95
C TYR A 557 6.27 -18.82 -4.88
N SER A 558 5.79 -17.58 -4.67
CA SER A 558 6.29 -16.40 -5.37
C SER A 558 7.31 -15.66 -4.48
N PRO A 559 8.46 -15.25 -5.02
CA PRO A 559 9.40 -14.43 -4.26
C PRO A 559 8.90 -12.98 -4.07
N VAL A 560 8.00 -12.50 -4.95
CA VAL A 560 7.58 -11.10 -5.02
C VAL A 560 6.05 -11.00 -5.15
N ALA A 561 5.46 -9.95 -4.56
CA ALA A 561 4.06 -9.58 -4.78
C ALA A 561 3.95 -8.78 -6.07
N LEU A 562 3.20 -9.29 -7.05
CA LEU A 562 2.89 -8.54 -8.26
C LEU A 562 1.64 -7.69 -8.03
N TRP A 563 1.77 -6.37 -8.15
CA TRP A 563 0.64 -5.44 -8.00
C TRP A 563 -0.19 -5.38 -9.27
N ARG A 564 -1.42 -4.89 -9.15
CA ARG A 564 -2.27 -4.63 -10.32
C ARG A 564 -1.59 -3.67 -11.28
N ASN A 565 -1.61 -4.03 -12.56
CA ASN A 565 -0.92 -3.41 -13.69
C ASN A 565 0.62 -3.55 -13.68
N GLU A 566 1.20 -4.30 -12.75
CA GLU A 566 2.62 -4.61 -12.84
C GLU A 566 2.86 -5.73 -13.83
N THR A 567 3.93 -5.55 -14.58
CA THR A 567 4.38 -6.40 -15.66
C THR A 567 5.74 -6.98 -15.32
N VAL A 568 5.93 -8.25 -15.63
CA VAL A 568 7.20 -8.98 -15.54
C VAL A 568 7.58 -9.47 -16.93
N SER A 569 8.84 -9.26 -17.34
CA SER A 569 9.36 -9.82 -18.58
C SER A 569 9.66 -11.32 -18.42
N LEU A 570 9.18 -12.13 -19.36
CA LEU A 570 9.42 -13.58 -19.38
C LEU A 570 10.72 -13.95 -20.13
N ALA A 571 11.26 -13.04 -20.94
CA ALA A 571 12.51 -13.25 -21.68
C ALA A 571 13.70 -13.58 -20.75
N ARG A 572 13.67 -13.09 -19.51
CA ARG A 572 14.76 -13.23 -18.54
C ARG A 572 14.89 -14.62 -17.94
N SER A 573 13.86 -15.46 -18.05
CA SER A 573 13.83 -16.73 -17.31
C SER A 573 14.42 -17.92 -18.08
N GLY A 574 15.02 -17.67 -19.26
CA GLY A 574 15.47 -18.74 -20.16
C GLY A 574 14.32 -19.66 -20.54
N VAL A 575 13.12 -19.10 -20.63
CA VAL A 575 11.94 -19.78 -21.10
C VAL A 575 12.13 -20.05 -22.58
N GLY A 576 11.90 -21.29 -23.01
CA GLY A 576 11.81 -21.59 -24.43
C GLY A 576 10.54 -21.00 -25.05
N ASP A 577 10.13 -21.52 -26.20
CA ASP A 577 8.89 -21.12 -26.87
C ASP A 577 7.63 -21.40 -26.02
N THR A 578 7.71 -22.32 -25.06
CA THR A 578 6.55 -22.80 -24.31
C THR A 578 6.54 -22.30 -22.87
N ILE A 579 5.40 -21.79 -22.41
CA ILE A 579 5.10 -21.47 -21.00
C ILE A 579 3.88 -22.23 -20.51
N LEU A 580 3.75 -22.35 -19.18
CA LEU A 580 2.49 -22.70 -18.53
C LEU A 580 1.92 -21.45 -17.88
N ALA A 581 0.69 -21.07 -18.22
CA ALA A 581 -0.05 -20.03 -17.53
C ALA A 581 -1.19 -20.70 -16.77
N GLY A 582 -1.26 -20.52 -15.45
CA GLY A 582 -2.16 -21.31 -14.62
C GLY A 582 -2.72 -20.59 -13.41
N ILE A 583 -3.60 -21.29 -12.71
CA ILE A 583 -4.15 -20.89 -11.42
C ILE A 583 -3.91 -21.96 -10.38
N THR A 584 -3.83 -21.54 -9.13
CA THR A 584 -3.96 -22.41 -7.98
C THR A 584 -5.06 -21.90 -7.07
N TRP A 585 -5.63 -22.80 -6.28
CA TRP A 585 -6.51 -22.46 -5.18
C TRP A 585 -6.55 -23.58 -4.16
N CYS A 586 -7.05 -23.26 -2.97
CA CYS A 586 -7.26 -24.22 -1.90
C CYS A 586 -8.58 -23.90 -1.21
N GLN A 587 -9.35 -24.95 -0.91
CA GLN A 587 -10.55 -24.83 -0.11
C GLN A 587 -10.20 -24.30 1.29
N PRO A 588 -11.09 -23.54 1.94
CA PRO A 588 -10.89 -23.13 3.33
C PRO A 588 -10.73 -24.36 4.24
N GLU A 589 -9.86 -24.24 5.25
CA GLU A 589 -9.68 -25.29 6.25
C GLU A 589 -11.01 -25.62 6.93
N GLY A 590 -11.34 -26.92 7.01
CA GLY A 590 -12.60 -27.40 7.58
C GLY A 590 -13.84 -27.26 6.68
N SER A 591 -13.71 -26.68 5.48
CA SER A 591 -14.82 -26.62 4.52
C SER A 591 -15.05 -27.98 3.86
N THR A 592 -16.29 -28.46 3.91
CA THR A 592 -16.77 -29.62 3.11
C THR A 592 -17.34 -29.21 1.77
N VAL A 593 -17.55 -27.92 1.52
CA VAL A 593 -18.08 -27.41 0.26
C VAL A 593 -16.95 -27.39 -0.77
N PRO A 594 -17.11 -28.07 -1.93
CA PRO A 594 -16.12 -28.03 -2.99
C PRO A 594 -16.02 -26.61 -3.56
N VAL A 595 -14.80 -26.25 -3.96
CA VAL A 595 -14.52 -24.98 -4.65
C VAL A 595 -14.02 -25.32 -6.05
N ASP A 596 -14.81 -24.90 -7.04
CA ASP A 596 -14.60 -25.14 -8.46
C ASP A 596 -14.21 -23.82 -9.15
N LEU A 597 -12.92 -23.72 -9.52
CA LEU A 597 -12.38 -22.58 -10.25
C LEU A 597 -11.89 -23.05 -11.62
N ASP A 598 -12.51 -22.52 -12.66
CA ASP A 598 -12.14 -22.83 -14.04
C ASP A 598 -11.21 -21.77 -14.61
N LEU A 599 -10.09 -22.23 -15.17
CA LEU A 599 -9.20 -21.40 -15.96
C LEU A 599 -9.66 -21.29 -17.42
N SER A 600 -9.43 -20.13 -18.02
CA SER A 600 -9.51 -19.98 -19.47
C SER A 600 -8.49 -18.96 -19.97
N ALA A 601 -8.00 -19.18 -21.20
CA ALA A 601 -7.15 -18.25 -21.93
C ALA A 601 -7.92 -17.71 -23.14
N ILE A 602 -8.00 -16.39 -23.31
CA ILE A 602 -8.65 -15.73 -24.44
C ILE A 602 -7.60 -15.00 -25.27
N PHE A 603 -7.59 -15.24 -26.57
CA PHE A 603 -6.58 -14.72 -27.49
C PHE A 603 -7.10 -13.51 -28.24
N PHE A 604 -6.31 -12.43 -28.27
CA PHE A 604 -6.67 -11.18 -28.93
C PHE A 604 -5.56 -10.70 -29.87
N GLN A 605 -5.98 -10.12 -31.00
CA GLN A 605 -5.11 -9.29 -31.82
C GLN A 605 -4.80 -7.95 -31.15
N GLU A 606 -3.93 -7.14 -31.75
CA GLU A 606 -3.61 -5.79 -31.27
C GLU A 606 -4.85 -4.87 -31.23
N SER A 607 -5.79 -5.06 -32.16
CA SER A 607 -7.09 -4.36 -32.21
C SER A 607 -8.10 -4.84 -31.15
N PHE A 608 -7.71 -5.77 -30.27
CA PHE A 608 -8.60 -6.50 -29.35
C PHE A 608 -9.69 -7.33 -30.05
N ALA A 609 -9.55 -7.63 -31.34
CA ALA A 609 -10.35 -8.64 -32.00
C ALA A 609 -10.06 -10.03 -31.39
N CYS A 610 -11.10 -10.73 -30.94
CA CYS A 610 -10.98 -12.06 -30.34
C CYS A 610 -10.68 -13.11 -31.41
N LEU A 611 -9.53 -13.79 -31.28
CA LEU A 611 -9.10 -14.89 -32.16
C LEU A 611 -9.69 -16.24 -31.72
N GLY A 612 -10.10 -16.36 -30.46
CA GLY A 612 -10.62 -17.58 -29.87
C GLY A 612 -10.25 -17.69 -28.39
N SER A 613 -10.50 -18.88 -27.82
CA SER A 613 -10.17 -19.17 -26.43
C SER A 613 -9.77 -20.63 -26.25
N CYS A 614 -9.00 -20.90 -25.19
CA CYS A 614 -8.71 -22.23 -24.69
C CYS A 614 -9.31 -22.38 -23.28
N SER A 615 -10.14 -23.39 -23.09
CA SER A 615 -10.70 -23.79 -21.79
C SER A 615 -10.84 -25.31 -21.76
N PHE A 616 -11.15 -25.92 -20.62
CA PHE A 616 -11.40 -27.36 -20.56
C PHE A 616 -12.53 -27.83 -21.49
N GLN A 617 -13.50 -26.96 -21.80
CA GLN A 617 -14.62 -27.23 -22.70
C GLN A 617 -14.32 -26.91 -24.16
N THR A 618 -13.38 -25.99 -24.40
CA THR A 618 -13.10 -25.46 -25.74
C THR A 618 -11.63 -25.73 -26.06
N PRO A 619 -11.33 -26.87 -26.72
CA PRO A 619 -9.97 -27.14 -27.16
C PRO A 619 -9.54 -26.07 -28.17
N SER A 620 -8.28 -25.67 -28.07
CA SER A 620 -7.67 -24.73 -29.01
C SER A 620 -6.53 -25.41 -29.72
N PHE A 621 -6.32 -25.09 -31.00
CA PHE A 621 -5.06 -25.47 -31.63
C PHE A 621 -3.92 -24.60 -31.11
N LEU A 622 -4.17 -23.40 -30.58
CA LEU A 622 -3.13 -22.47 -30.16
C LEU A 622 -2.57 -22.75 -28.76
N ALA A 623 -3.29 -23.51 -27.94
CA ALA A 623 -2.91 -23.81 -26.57
C ALA A 623 -3.63 -25.07 -26.06
N GLU A 624 -3.07 -25.71 -25.03
CA GLU A 624 -3.60 -26.96 -24.47
C GLU A 624 -3.96 -26.78 -22.99
N HIS A 625 -5.18 -27.15 -22.59
CA HIS A 625 -5.65 -27.06 -21.20
C HIS A 625 -5.32 -28.33 -20.41
N SER A 626 -4.97 -28.20 -19.13
CA SER A 626 -4.61 -29.32 -18.26
C SER A 626 -5.77 -30.25 -17.85
N GLY A 627 -6.99 -30.02 -18.34
CA GLY A 627 -8.22 -30.66 -17.85
C GLY A 627 -9.01 -29.81 -16.85
N ASP A 628 -10.09 -30.39 -16.32
CA ASP A 628 -11.09 -29.79 -15.40
C ASP A 628 -10.93 -30.40 -14.01
N ILE A 629 -10.65 -29.56 -13.00
CA ILE A 629 -10.52 -29.96 -11.60
C ILE A 629 -11.54 -29.22 -10.74
N ARG A 630 -12.59 -29.92 -10.32
CA ARG A 630 -13.76 -29.33 -9.63
C ARG A 630 -13.65 -29.21 -8.12
N SER A 631 -12.51 -29.54 -7.54
CA SER A 631 -12.30 -29.50 -6.09
C SER A 631 -10.83 -29.33 -5.75
N ALA A 632 -10.55 -28.60 -4.67
CA ALA A 632 -9.21 -28.29 -4.21
C ALA A 632 -9.07 -28.50 -2.71
N PRO A 633 -9.10 -29.75 -2.22
CA PRO A 633 -9.17 -30.03 -0.79
C PRO A 633 -7.96 -29.49 -0.02
N PHE A 634 -8.24 -28.88 1.14
CA PHE A 634 -7.21 -28.50 2.10
C PHE A 634 -6.47 -29.73 2.65
N PRO A 635 -5.14 -29.67 2.89
CA PRO A 635 -4.24 -28.53 2.74
C PRO A 635 -3.57 -28.44 1.37
N ASN A 636 -3.80 -29.40 0.48
CA ASN A 636 -3.01 -29.55 -0.75
C ASN A 636 -3.44 -28.59 -1.86
N GLY A 637 -4.72 -28.20 -1.86
CA GLY A 637 -5.31 -27.38 -2.92
C GLY A 637 -5.32 -28.10 -4.27
N SER A 638 -5.45 -27.33 -5.34
CA SER A 638 -5.37 -27.81 -6.73
C SER A 638 -4.89 -26.71 -7.66
N MET A 639 -4.62 -27.09 -8.91
CA MET A 639 -4.13 -26.20 -9.93
C MET A 639 -4.61 -26.59 -11.32
N GLU A 640 -4.86 -25.59 -12.14
CA GLU A 640 -5.11 -25.74 -13.58
C GLU A 640 -4.14 -24.87 -14.36
N TYR A 641 -3.82 -25.27 -15.57
CA TYR A 641 -2.94 -24.49 -16.44
C TYR A 641 -3.24 -24.70 -17.91
N VAL A 642 -2.81 -23.72 -18.69
CA VAL A 642 -2.80 -23.74 -20.13
C VAL A 642 -1.35 -23.71 -20.60
N THR A 643 -0.98 -24.68 -21.42
CA THR A 643 0.30 -24.73 -22.13
C THR A 643 0.21 -23.83 -23.36
N ILE A 644 1.09 -22.83 -23.43
CA ILE A 644 1.06 -21.79 -24.47
C ILE A 644 2.39 -21.82 -25.23
N GLY A 645 2.33 -21.96 -26.56
CA GLY A 645 3.46 -21.72 -27.47
C GLY A 645 3.47 -20.28 -27.96
N ILE A 646 4.49 -19.50 -27.59
CA ILE A 646 4.59 -18.06 -27.84
C ILE A 646 4.67 -17.78 -29.35
N GLU A 647 5.55 -18.48 -30.06
CA GLU A 647 5.76 -18.35 -31.49
C GLU A 647 4.52 -18.76 -32.29
N ARG A 648 3.85 -19.84 -31.85
CA ARG A 648 2.58 -20.28 -32.46
C ARG A 648 1.50 -19.21 -32.36
N LEU A 649 1.37 -18.58 -31.19
CA LEU A 649 0.44 -17.46 -31.00
C LEU A 649 0.83 -16.25 -31.85
N ARG A 650 2.12 -15.92 -31.91
CA ARG A 650 2.64 -14.81 -32.71
C ARG A 650 2.33 -15.00 -34.19
N GLN A 651 2.56 -16.21 -34.73
CA GLN A 651 2.24 -16.56 -36.12
C GLN A 651 0.74 -16.49 -36.43
N ALA A 652 -0.12 -16.71 -35.42
CA ALA A 652 -1.56 -16.53 -35.55
C ALA A 652 -2.02 -15.07 -35.41
N GLY A 653 -1.10 -14.11 -35.28
CA GLY A 653 -1.40 -12.69 -35.08
C GLY A 653 -1.91 -12.35 -33.68
N CYS A 654 -1.71 -13.25 -32.70
CA CYS A 654 -2.09 -13.00 -31.32
C CYS A 654 -1.10 -12.03 -30.66
N ARG A 655 -1.64 -10.95 -30.10
CA ARG A 655 -0.90 -9.92 -29.37
C ARG A 655 -1.09 -10.06 -27.86
N TYR A 656 -2.30 -10.43 -27.42
CA TYR A 656 -2.63 -10.53 -26.01
C TYR A 656 -3.31 -11.86 -25.67
N VAL A 657 -2.95 -12.43 -24.53
CA VAL A 657 -3.63 -13.61 -23.96
C VAL A 657 -4.20 -13.24 -22.60
N ALA A 658 -5.52 -13.04 -22.50
CA ALA A 658 -6.16 -12.79 -21.21
C ALA A 658 -6.40 -14.11 -20.47
N LEU A 659 -5.97 -14.18 -19.22
CA LEU A 659 -6.24 -15.29 -18.31
C LEU A 659 -7.46 -14.94 -17.46
N THR A 660 -8.56 -15.66 -17.70
CA THR A 660 -9.81 -15.45 -16.98
C THR A 660 -10.09 -16.63 -16.06
N VAL A 661 -10.58 -16.34 -14.87
CA VAL A 661 -10.91 -17.33 -13.83
C VAL A 661 -12.38 -17.22 -13.49
N HIS A 662 -13.08 -18.34 -13.52
CA HIS A 662 -14.51 -18.43 -13.25
C HIS A 662 -14.76 -19.28 -12.00
N SER A 663 -15.43 -18.72 -11.01
CA SER A 663 -15.87 -19.41 -9.79
C SER A 663 -17.25 -20.02 -10.03
N PHE A 664 -17.28 -21.30 -10.38
CA PHE A 664 -18.52 -22.00 -10.73
C PHE A 664 -19.40 -22.28 -9.52
N THR A 665 -18.78 -22.56 -8.38
CA THR A 665 -19.45 -22.74 -7.09
C THR A 665 -19.79 -21.41 -6.40
N GLY A 666 -19.47 -20.27 -7.02
CA GLY A 666 -19.98 -18.94 -6.62
C GLY A 666 -19.24 -18.27 -5.47
N GLN A 667 -18.14 -18.83 -4.99
CA GLN A 667 -17.35 -18.23 -3.92
C GLN A 667 -16.59 -16.98 -4.43
N SER A 668 -16.50 -16.00 -3.54
CA SER A 668 -15.66 -14.82 -3.73
C SER A 668 -14.18 -15.20 -3.71
N MET A 669 -13.38 -14.66 -4.63
CA MET A 669 -11.92 -14.85 -4.64
C MET A 669 -11.27 -14.32 -3.35
N ASP A 670 -11.87 -13.30 -2.74
CA ASP A 670 -11.42 -12.75 -1.43
C ASP A 670 -11.46 -13.81 -0.31
N THR A 671 -12.29 -14.84 -0.43
CA THR A 671 -12.43 -15.90 0.60
C THR A 671 -11.45 -17.05 0.44
N LEU A 672 -10.75 -17.13 -0.70
CA LEU A 672 -9.86 -18.24 -1.04
C LEU A 672 -8.42 -17.85 -0.82
N ALA A 673 -7.88 -17.98 0.40
CA ALA A 673 -6.59 -17.42 0.81
C ALA A 673 -5.39 -17.72 -0.11
N ASP A 674 -5.39 -18.91 -0.75
CA ASP A 674 -4.31 -19.37 -1.61
C ASP A 674 -4.57 -19.17 -3.11
N ALA A 675 -5.71 -18.57 -3.51
CA ALA A 675 -6.04 -18.45 -4.92
C ALA A 675 -5.10 -17.49 -5.66
N SER A 676 -4.38 -17.96 -6.67
CA SER A 676 -3.43 -17.12 -7.40
C SER A 676 -3.27 -17.56 -8.85
N VAL A 677 -2.95 -16.60 -9.72
CA VAL A 677 -2.55 -16.85 -11.11
C VAL A 677 -1.02 -16.87 -11.19
N PHE A 678 -0.47 -17.71 -12.04
CA PHE A 678 0.98 -17.85 -12.20
C PHE A 678 1.39 -18.07 -13.66
N VAL A 679 2.68 -17.84 -13.91
CA VAL A 679 3.37 -18.33 -15.11
C VAL A 679 4.57 -19.18 -14.69
N ALA A 680 4.77 -20.32 -15.34
CA ALA A 680 5.84 -21.26 -15.06
C ALA A 680 6.62 -21.63 -16.33
N ASN A 681 7.88 -22.03 -16.13
CA ASN A 681 8.69 -22.64 -17.16
C ASN A 681 8.48 -24.17 -17.15
N PRO A 682 7.89 -24.77 -18.20
CA PRO A 682 7.62 -26.21 -18.24
C PRO A 682 8.90 -27.05 -18.33
N ALA A 683 10.01 -26.49 -18.83
CA ALA A 683 11.27 -27.21 -19.00
C ALA A 683 12.10 -27.29 -17.71
N ARG A 684 11.63 -26.70 -16.61
CA ARG A 684 12.38 -26.64 -15.35
C ARG A 684 11.49 -27.02 -14.17
N SER A 685 12.04 -27.83 -13.27
CA SER A 685 11.43 -28.08 -11.97
C SER A 685 11.77 -26.95 -10.99
N GLY A 686 10.90 -26.71 -10.01
CA GLY A 686 11.07 -25.69 -8.99
C GLY A 686 10.28 -25.98 -7.72
N THR A 687 10.14 -24.96 -6.87
CA THR A 687 9.44 -25.07 -5.58
C THR A 687 7.95 -24.73 -5.66
N GLY A 688 7.43 -24.54 -6.88
CA GLY A 688 6.04 -24.23 -7.12
C GLY A 688 5.08 -25.40 -6.88
N PRO A 689 3.78 -25.15 -7.07
CA PRO A 689 2.74 -26.17 -7.16
C PRO A 689 3.18 -27.30 -8.10
N ASN A 690 2.97 -28.55 -7.69
CA ASN A 690 3.39 -29.75 -8.42
C ASN A 690 4.88 -29.78 -8.86
N GLY A 691 5.75 -29.01 -8.19
CA GLY A 691 7.17 -28.95 -8.52
C GLY A 691 7.49 -28.08 -9.74
N LEU A 692 6.59 -27.19 -10.15
CA LEU A 692 6.84 -26.27 -11.25
C LEU A 692 7.85 -25.18 -10.90
N SER A 693 8.63 -24.76 -11.90
CA SER A 693 9.46 -23.55 -11.83
C SER A 693 8.61 -22.32 -12.12
N ILE A 694 8.00 -21.77 -11.07
CA ILE A 694 7.18 -20.55 -11.16
C ILE A 694 8.09 -19.35 -11.44
N LEU A 695 7.80 -18.65 -12.53
CA LEU A 695 8.48 -17.43 -12.93
C LEU A 695 7.94 -16.23 -12.16
N THR A 696 6.61 -16.15 -12.05
CA THR A 696 5.90 -15.12 -11.29
C THR A 696 4.49 -15.59 -10.95
N ALA A 697 3.92 -15.03 -9.90
CA ALA A 697 2.52 -15.25 -9.54
C ALA A 697 1.90 -14.02 -8.89
N ALA A 698 0.58 -13.87 -9.05
CA ALA A 698 -0.22 -12.81 -8.48
C ALA A 698 -1.43 -13.39 -7.74
N ARG A 699 -1.72 -12.84 -6.56
CA ARG A 699 -2.90 -13.20 -5.77
C ARG A 699 -4.18 -12.79 -6.52
N LEU A 700 -5.19 -13.65 -6.52
CA LEU A 700 -6.54 -13.33 -6.98
C LEU A 700 -7.35 -12.72 -5.84
N THR A 701 -8.06 -11.64 -6.13
CA THR A 701 -9.00 -11.01 -5.18
C THR A 701 -10.28 -10.61 -5.90
N GLY A 702 -11.27 -10.16 -5.13
CA GLY A 702 -12.54 -9.69 -5.65
C GLY A 702 -13.74 -10.51 -5.23
N LYS A 703 -14.91 -9.83 -5.21
CA LYS A 703 -16.18 -10.36 -4.71
C LYS A 703 -17.06 -11.03 -5.78
N GLY A 704 -16.69 -10.92 -7.06
CA GLY A 704 -17.46 -11.52 -8.16
C GLY A 704 -16.96 -12.90 -8.53
N THR A 705 -17.72 -13.56 -9.39
CA THR A 705 -17.49 -14.94 -9.83
C THR A 705 -16.67 -15.05 -11.11
N CYS A 706 -16.35 -13.93 -11.76
CA CYS A 706 -15.50 -13.90 -12.95
C CYS A 706 -14.39 -12.86 -12.76
N ASN A 707 -13.13 -13.26 -12.94
CA ASN A 707 -11.96 -12.41 -12.76
C ASN A 707 -11.05 -12.49 -13.99
N VAL A 708 -10.63 -11.35 -14.54
CA VAL A 708 -9.47 -11.27 -15.45
C VAL A 708 -8.24 -11.18 -14.56
N ALA A 709 -7.60 -12.31 -14.35
CA ALA A 709 -6.53 -12.48 -13.39
C ALA A 709 -5.25 -11.77 -13.84
N ALA A 710 -4.88 -12.00 -15.10
CA ALA A 710 -3.69 -11.46 -15.71
C ALA A 710 -3.81 -11.52 -17.24
N PHE A 711 -2.86 -10.94 -17.94
CA PHE A 711 -2.68 -11.22 -19.37
C PHE A 711 -1.22 -11.32 -19.75
N LEU A 712 -0.96 -11.97 -20.88
CA LEU A 712 0.32 -11.98 -21.55
C LEU A 712 0.31 -10.96 -22.68
N THR A 713 1.42 -10.26 -22.87
CA THR A 713 1.69 -9.49 -24.10
C THR A 713 2.76 -10.22 -24.89
N ILE A 714 2.53 -10.42 -26.19
CA ILE A 714 3.44 -11.10 -27.10
C ILE A 714 4.03 -10.09 -28.07
N GLY A 715 5.33 -9.85 -27.96
CA GLY A 715 6.16 -9.01 -28.82
C GLY A 715 6.21 -9.50 -30.27
N ALA A 716 6.41 -8.57 -31.21
CA ALA A 716 6.66 -8.94 -32.61
C ALA A 716 7.96 -9.74 -32.78
N ASP A 717 8.90 -9.53 -31.86
CA ASP A 717 10.18 -10.23 -31.67
C ASP A 717 10.04 -11.55 -30.88
N GLY A 718 8.83 -11.93 -30.46
CA GLY A 718 8.59 -13.10 -29.61
C GLY A 718 8.83 -12.85 -28.12
N ALA A 719 9.24 -11.64 -27.70
CA ALA A 719 9.38 -11.33 -26.29
C ALA A 719 8.01 -11.32 -25.62
N ALA A 720 7.84 -12.14 -24.57
CA ALA A 720 6.60 -12.19 -23.81
C ALA A 720 6.73 -11.50 -22.45
N SER A 721 5.64 -10.88 -21.99
CA SER A 721 5.53 -10.34 -20.63
C SER A 721 4.22 -10.72 -19.98
N PHE A 722 4.22 -10.88 -18.65
CA PHE A 722 3.05 -11.19 -17.85
C PHE A 722 2.63 -9.98 -17.02
N THR A 723 1.37 -9.56 -17.14
CA THR A 723 0.83 -8.40 -16.43
C THR A 723 -0.31 -8.81 -15.50
N CYS A 724 -0.20 -8.48 -14.22
CA CYS A 724 -1.28 -8.69 -13.24
C CYS A 724 -2.43 -7.71 -13.51
N VAL A 725 -3.66 -8.21 -13.55
CA VAL A 725 -4.86 -7.40 -13.73
C VAL A 725 -5.71 -7.45 -12.47
N ASP A 726 -6.03 -8.67 -12.03
CA ASP A 726 -6.89 -8.97 -10.88
C ASP A 726 -8.19 -8.14 -10.88
N HIS A 727 -8.89 -8.18 -12.02
CA HIS A 727 -10.11 -7.40 -12.25
C HIS A 727 -11.34 -8.29 -12.23
N THR A 728 -12.21 -8.07 -11.26
CA THR A 728 -13.53 -8.72 -11.23
C THR A 728 -14.42 -8.17 -12.34
N LEU A 729 -14.82 -9.04 -13.27
CA LEU A 729 -15.88 -8.75 -14.21
C LEU A 729 -17.20 -8.88 -13.46
N ASN A 730 -17.88 -7.76 -13.22
CA ASN A 730 -19.20 -7.73 -12.57
C ASN A 730 -20.29 -8.26 -13.52
N VAL A 731 -20.18 -9.53 -13.90
CA VAL A 731 -21.08 -10.29 -14.75
C VAL A 731 -21.25 -11.69 -14.21
N ASP A 732 -22.43 -12.26 -14.44
CA ASP A 732 -22.62 -13.71 -14.36
C ASP A 732 -22.15 -14.35 -15.68
N ALA A 733 -20.84 -14.28 -15.93
CA ALA A 733 -20.20 -14.96 -17.04
C ALA A 733 -19.49 -16.20 -16.50
N ARG A 734 -19.91 -17.37 -16.97
CA ARG A 734 -19.35 -18.67 -16.57
C ARG A 734 -18.42 -19.27 -17.61
N THR A 735 -18.21 -18.60 -18.75
CA THR A 735 -17.35 -19.13 -19.81
C THR A 735 -16.53 -18.03 -20.47
N ALA A 736 -15.36 -18.39 -20.98
CA ALA A 736 -14.50 -17.52 -21.79
C ALA A 736 -15.25 -16.83 -22.94
N ARG A 737 -16.12 -17.58 -23.63
CA ARG A 737 -16.91 -17.04 -24.74
C ARG A 737 -17.83 -15.89 -24.29
N SER A 738 -18.53 -16.09 -23.17
CA SER A 738 -19.44 -15.08 -22.61
C SER A 738 -18.72 -13.87 -21.98
N SER A 739 -17.46 -14.03 -21.54
CA SER A 739 -16.67 -12.95 -20.93
C SER A 739 -15.72 -12.23 -21.89
N SER A 740 -15.49 -12.76 -23.10
CA SER A 740 -14.47 -12.30 -24.05
C SER A 740 -14.43 -10.79 -24.29
N ASN A 741 -15.54 -10.16 -24.66
CA ASN A 741 -15.57 -8.70 -24.90
C ASN A 741 -15.15 -7.91 -23.64
N ARG A 742 -15.69 -8.28 -22.47
CA ARG A 742 -15.36 -7.59 -21.21
C ARG A 742 -13.93 -7.87 -20.75
N ALA A 743 -13.39 -9.04 -21.07
CA ALA A 743 -11.99 -9.36 -20.82
C ALA A 743 -11.08 -8.50 -21.71
N GLY A 744 -11.39 -8.36 -22.99
CA GLY A 744 -10.71 -7.45 -23.91
C GLY A 744 -10.74 -6.00 -23.41
N ASP A 745 -11.91 -5.50 -23.00
CA ASP A 745 -12.06 -4.16 -22.43
C ASP A 745 -11.26 -3.96 -21.13
N ALA A 746 -11.18 -4.99 -20.28
CA ALA A 746 -10.40 -4.95 -19.05
C ALA A 746 -8.89 -4.89 -19.34
N VAL A 747 -8.40 -5.69 -20.29
CA VAL A 747 -6.99 -5.67 -20.72
C VAL A 747 -6.65 -4.34 -21.37
N SER A 748 -7.49 -3.85 -22.29
CA SER A 748 -7.33 -2.53 -22.93
C SER A 748 -7.25 -1.40 -21.91
N ARG A 749 -8.15 -1.37 -20.91
CA ARG A 749 -8.10 -0.37 -19.83
C ARG A 749 -6.88 -0.53 -18.93
N CYS A 750 -6.41 -1.75 -18.69
CA CYS A 750 -5.17 -2.00 -17.95
C CYS A 750 -3.94 -1.41 -18.67
N LEU A 751 -3.88 -1.56 -19.99
CA LEU A 751 -2.79 -1.03 -20.83
C LEU A 751 -2.84 0.50 -20.94
N ARG A 752 -4.03 1.09 -21.16
CA ARG A 752 -4.19 2.55 -21.32
C ARG A 752 -4.14 3.31 -19.99
N GLY A 753 -4.62 2.70 -18.92
CA GLY A 753 -4.85 3.34 -17.63
C GLY A 753 -3.64 4.09 -17.05
N PRO A 754 -2.46 3.46 -16.91
CA PRO A 754 -1.27 4.12 -16.39
C PRO A 754 -0.92 5.40 -17.17
N SER A 755 -0.91 5.34 -18.50
CA SER A 755 -0.62 6.50 -19.34
C SER A 755 -1.71 7.56 -19.23
N ALA A 756 -2.99 7.18 -19.25
CA ALA A 756 -4.13 8.09 -19.20
C ALA A 756 -4.19 8.95 -17.92
N ILE A 757 -3.64 8.46 -16.80
CA ILE A 757 -3.59 9.24 -15.55
C ILE A 757 -2.23 9.91 -15.29
N GLY A 758 -1.27 9.78 -16.22
CA GLY A 758 0.11 10.22 -16.01
C GLY A 758 0.76 9.49 -14.84
N ALA A 759 0.56 8.17 -14.74
CA ALA A 759 1.13 7.37 -13.68
C ALA A 759 2.65 7.43 -13.76
N LEU A 760 3.24 7.95 -12.70
CA LEU A 760 4.68 8.02 -12.51
C LEU A 760 5.27 6.61 -12.58
N ARG A 761 6.27 6.40 -13.45
CA ARG A 761 6.96 5.11 -13.64
C ARG A 761 8.16 4.99 -12.71
N SER A 762 8.53 3.77 -12.30
CA SER A 762 9.67 3.56 -11.39
C SER A 762 10.98 4.13 -11.95
N VAL A 763 11.21 4.02 -13.26
CA VAL A 763 12.39 4.58 -13.92
C VAL A 763 12.44 6.11 -13.89
N GLN A 764 11.30 6.78 -13.95
CA GLN A 764 11.24 8.25 -13.87
C GLN A 764 11.62 8.74 -12.47
N VAL A 765 11.29 7.96 -11.44
CA VAL A 765 11.74 8.25 -10.07
C VAL A 765 13.24 8.01 -9.91
N ALA A 766 13.76 6.93 -10.51
CA ALA A 766 15.21 6.69 -10.56
C ALA A 766 15.95 7.83 -11.27
N ALA A 767 15.41 8.34 -12.38
CA ALA A 767 15.91 9.50 -13.08
C ALA A 767 15.89 10.76 -12.21
N LEU A 768 14.78 11.02 -11.49
CA LEU A 768 14.66 12.17 -10.60
C LEU A 768 15.69 12.15 -9.46
N TYR A 769 15.83 11.02 -8.77
CA TYR A 769 16.84 10.90 -7.70
C TYR A 769 18.27 10.98 -8.24
N SER A 770 18.51 10.41 -9.42
CA SER A 770 19.81 10.53 -10.09
C SER A 770 20.13 11.98 -10.44
N ALA A 771 19.15 12.72 -10.96
CA ALA A 771 19.30 14.14 -11.27
C ALA A 771 19.55 15.00 -10.02
N GLN A 772 18.94 14.62 -8.89
CA GLN A 772 19.07 15.32 -7.61
C GLN A 772 20.44 15.07 -6.93
N LEU A 773 20.96 13.85 -7.02
CA LEU A 773 22.09 13.41 -6.20
C LEU A 773 23.41 13.26 -6.96
N CYS A 774 23.37 13.11 -8.29
CA CYS A 774 24.52 12.71 -9.09
C CYS A 774 24.82 13.69 -10.23
N GLU A 775 26.11 13.89 -10.48
CA GLU A 775 26.62 14.64 -11.64
C GLU A 775 26.91 13.72 -12.83
N ARG A 776 26.98 12.40 -12.60
CA ARG A 776 27.17 11.39 -13.64
C ARG A 776 26.13 10.29 -13.51
N VAL A 777 25.49 9.92 -14.62
CA VAL A 777 24.46 8.89 -14.67
C VAL A 777 24.73 7.95 -15.83
N HIS A 778 24.88 6.68 -15.53
CA HIS A 778 24.98 5.62 -16.51
C HIS A 778 23.59 5.01 -16.73
N VAL A 779 23.01 5.18 -17.90
CA VAL A 779 21.75 4.54 -18.27
C VAL A 779 22.08 3.29 -19.08
N VAL A 780 21.68 2.13 -18.58
CA VAL A 780 21.91 0.84 -19.24
C VAL A 780 20.59 0.33 -19.79
N GLY A 781 20.48 0.29 -21.11
CA GLY A 781 19.33 -0.23 -21.85
C GLY A 781 19.25 -1.75 -21.86
N ARG A 782 18.13 -2.26 -22.39
CA ARG A 782 17.84 -3.71 -22.42
C ARG A 782 18.80 -4.51 -23.30
N ASN A 783 19.32 -3.87 -24.34
CA ASN A 783 20.32 -4.40 -25.26
C ASN A 783 21.75 -4.21 -24.76
N GLY A 784 21.97 -3.92 -23.47
CA GLY A 784 23.30 -3.63 -22.94
C GLY A 784 23.93 -2.32 -23.46
N ALA A 785 23.25 -1.56 -24.33
CA ALA A 785 23.69 -0.23 -24.70
C ALA A 785 23.71 0.65 -23.45
N ALA A 786 24.80 1.39 -23.28
CA ALA A 786 24.97 2.27 -22.14
C ALA A 786 25.14 3.70 -22.63
N ALA A 787 24.33 4.61 -22.09
CA ALA A 787 24.56 6.05 -22.20
C ALA A 787 25.26 6.51 -20.92
N ASP A 788 26.43 7.11 -21.06
CA ASP A 788 27.17 7.71 -19.96
C ASP A 788 26.97 9.22 -20.00
N LEU A 789 26.12 9.71 -19.11
CA LEU A 789 25.74 11.11 -19.05
C LEU A 789 26.56 11.81 -17.97
N VAL A 790 27.16 12.95 -18.31
CA VAL A 790 27.79 13.87 -17.37
C VAL A 790 27.04 15.20 -17.43
N ARG A 791 26.73 15.74 -16.25
CA ARG A 791 26.09 17.05 -16.08
C ARG A 791 27.08 18.16 -16.45
N ALA A 792 26.67 19.09 -17.30
CA ALA A 792 27.51 20.25 -17.62
C ALA A 792 27.44 21.28 -16.49
N SER A 793 28.51 22.07 -16.29
CA SER A 793 28.57 23.07 -15.22
C SER A 793 27.54 24.20 -15.37
N SER A 794 27.13 24.51 -16.60
CA SER A 794 26.10 25.50 -16.93
C SER A 794 24.68 24.92 -17.01
N GLU A 795 24.52 23.61 -16.82
CA GLU A 795 23.26 22.92 -17.03
C GLU A 795 22.36 22.99 -15.80
N SER A 796 21.13 23.47 -16.00
CA SER A 796 20.12 23.49 -14.95
C SER A 796 19.71 22.07 -14.53
N SER A 797 19.20 21.91 -13.30
CA SER A 797 18.84 20.58 -12.80
C SER A 797 17.65 19.99 -13.57
N GLY A 798 16.77 20.85 -14.10
CA GLY A 798 15.67 20.48 -14.99
C GLY A 798 16.16 19.98 -16.36
N ALA A 799 17.10 20.70 -16.98
CA ALA A 799 17.72 20.25 -18.24
C ALA A 799 18.48 18.92 -18.06
N TRP A 800 19.17 18.78 -16.92
CA TRP A 800 19.85 17.54 -16.54
C TRP A 800 18.87 16.37 -16.39
N LEU A 801 17.76 16.58 -15.67
CA LEU A 801 16.70 15.59 -15.55
C LEU A 801 16.13 15.19 -16.91
N ALA A 802 15.82 16.17 -17.76
CA ALA A 802 15.24 15.93 -19.08
C ALA A 802 16.15 15.05 -19.96
N ARG A 803 17.48 15.27 -19.93
CA ARG A 803 18.44 14.40 -20.61
C ARG A 803 18.50 12.98 -20.06
N ILE A 804 18.45 12.82 -18.73
CA ILE A 804 18.41 11.48 -18.12
C ILE A 804 17.12 10.75 -18.52
N VAL A 805 15.98 11.43 -18.48
CA VAL A 805 14.68 10.86 -18.88
C VAL A 805 14.67 10.49 -20.37
N ALA A 806 15.19 11.36 -21.24
CA ALA A 806 15.32 11.06 -22.66
C ALA A 806 16.20 9.81 -22.91
N ALA A 807 17.36 9.73 -22.25
CA ALA A 807 18.24 8.56 -22.37
C ALA A 807 17.57 7.28 -21.84
N VAL A 808 16.77 7.37 -20.78
CA VAL A 808 15.98 6.26 -20.24
C VAL A 808 14.90 5.80 -21.21
N ASP A 809 14.18 6.74 -21.83
CA ASP A 809 13.10 6.42 -22.78
C ASP A 809 13.68 5.83 -24.08
N ASP A 810 14.82 6.35 -24.57
CA ASP A 810 15.55 5.82 -25.72
C ASP A 810 16.12 4.42 -25.44
N ALA A 811 16.62 4.18 -24.21
CA ALA A 811 17.11 2.88 -23.76
C ALA A 811 16.01 1.79 -23.71
N GLY A 812 14.74 2.17 -23.88
CA GLY A 812 13.58 1.28 -23.93
C GLY A 812 13.27 0.70 -25.31
N VAL A 813 13.95 1.14 -26.38
CA VAL A 813 13.65 0.76 -27.77
C VAL A 813 14.81 -0.05 -28.38
N LEU A 814 14.52 -1.32 -28.72
CA LEU A 814 15.30 -2.30 -29.50
C LEU A 814 16.27 -3.28 -28.77
N SER A 815 16.47 -4.42 -29.44
CA SER A 815 16.62 -5.82 -28.98
C SER A 815 17.98 -6.28 -28.42
N ASP A 816 17.91 -7.34 -27.59
CA ASP A 816 18.93 -8.28 -27.07
C ASP A 816 20.42 -8.03 -27.34
N VAL A 817 21.17 -7.63 -26.30
CA VAL A 817 22.62 -7.92 -26.15
C VAL A 817 23.02 -7.99 -24.67
N ALA A 818 24.05 -8.79 -24.39
CA ALA A 818 24.72 -9.00 -23.11
C ALA A 818 25.36 -7.72 -22.51
N PRO A 819 25.52 -7.63 -21.18
CA PRO A 819 26.00 -6.42 -20.51
C PRO A 819 27.44 -6.06 -20.90
N ALA A 820 27.65 -4.79 -21.29
CA ALA A 820 28.96 -4.24 -21.60
C ALA A 820 29.88 -4.19 -20.35
N ASN A 821 31.18 -4.39 -20.58
CA ASN A 821 32.23 -4.27 -19.56
C ASN A 821 32.30 -2.84 -18.99
N MET A 822 31.89 -2.63 -17.75
CA MET A 822 31.87 -1.32 -17.05
C MET A 822 33.17 -0.98 -16.31
N ALA A 823 34.33 -1.37 -16.85
CA ALA A 823 35.64 -1.07 -16.26
C ALA A 823 36.13 0.30 -16.78
N GLY A 824 35.97 1.39 -16.02
CA GLY A 824 36.50 2.68 -16.48
C GLY A 824 36.47 3.91 -15.59
N ALA A 825 35.73 3.95 -14.46
CA ALA A 825 35.68 5.17 -13.64
C ALA A 825 35.77 4.90 -12.13
N PRO A 826 36.82 5.37 -11.43
CA PRO A 826 36.87 5.39 -9.98
C PRO A 826 35.91 6.48 -9.47
N SER A 827 34.72 6.06 -9.05
CA SER A 827 33.76 6.91 -8.33
C SER A 827 33.94 6.70 -6.82
N ARG A 828 33.59 7.68 -5.98
CA ARG A 828 33.60 7.50 -4.50
C ARG A 828 32.28 6.94 -3.95
N ALA A 829 31.18 7.16 -4.67
CA ALA A 829 29.86 6.61 -4.36
C ALA A 829 29.09 6.22 -5.63
N ARG A 830 28.45 5.04 -5.64
CA ARG A 830 27.58 4.58 -6.74
C ARG A 830 26.16 4.31 -6.24
N LEU A 831 25.16 4.92 -6.88
CA LEU A 831 23.74 4.61 -6.70
C LEU A 831 23.27 3.67 -7.81
N VAL A 832 22.92 2.42 -7.49
CA VAL A 832 22.41 1.47 -8.50
C VAL A 832 20.91 1.31 -8.34
N PHE A 833 20.14 1.71 -9.35
CA PHE A 833 18.69 1.56 -9.41
C PHE A 833 18.32 0.27 -10.16
N VAL A 834 17.73 -0.68 -9.44
CA VAL A 834 17.18 -1.93 -9.98
C VAL A 834 15.78 -2.17 -9.43
N ASP A 835 14.90 -2.73 -10.25
CA ASP A 835 13.60 -3.20 -9.80
C ASP A 835 13.75 -4.46 -8.93
N GLU A 836 12.90 -4.64 -7.91
CA GLU A 836 12.94 -5.81 -7.03
C GLU A 836 12.56 -7.13 -7.72
N LEU A 837 11.88 -7.04 -8.86
CA LEU A 837 11.60 -8.18 -9.74
C LEU A 837 12.86 -8.66 -10.49
N VAL A 838 13.96 -7.90 -10.42
CA VAL A 838 15.26 -8.30 -10.95
C VAL A 838 16.05 -9.07 -9.89
N PRO A 839 16.55 -10.29 -10.18
CA PRO A 839 17.49 -10.97 -9.31
C PRO A 839 18.74 -10.11 -9.07
N ILE A 840 18.80 -9.46 -7.90
CA ILE A 840 19.88 -8.54 -7.48
C ILE A 840 21.26 -9.18 -7.62
N ARG A 841 21.36 -10.49 -7.45
CA ARG A 841 22.60 -11.27 -7.48
C ARG A 841 23.38 -11.11 -8.79
N ASP A 842 22.72 -11.04 -9.94
CA ASP A 842 23.40 -11.01 -11.24
C ASP A 842 23.86 -9.58 -11.62
N VAL A 843 23.07 -8.57 -11.23
CA VAL A 843 23.44 -7.15 -11.39
C VAL A 843 24.56 -6.76 -10.42
N VAL A 844 24.48 -7.22 -9.16
CA VAL A 844 25.50 -6.91 -8.15
C VAL A 844 26.81 -7.64 -8.46
N ARG A 845 26.81 -8.90 -8.93
CA ARG A 845 28.07 -9.60 -9.26
C ARG A 845 28.85 -8.97 -10.40
N SER A 846 28.17 -8.55 -11.46
CA SER A 846 28.81 -7.88 -12.61
C SER A 846 29.32 -6.49 -12.23
N THR A 847 28.52 -5.72 -11.48
CA THR A 847 28.88 -4.36 -11.06
C THR A 847 29.98 -4.36 -9.99
N TRP A 848 29.89 -5.22 -8.97
CA TRP A 848 30.81 -5.22 -7.81
C TRP A 848 32.23 -5.66 -8.16
N ARG A 849 32.40 -6.61 -9.09
CA ARG A 849 33.73 -7.04 -9.58
C ARG A 849 34.54 -5.90 -10.20
N SER A 850 33.89 -4.80 -10.58
CA SER A 850 34.54 -3.60 -11.13
C SER A 850 34.81 -2.49 -10.10
N CYS A 851 34.41 -2.65 -8.83
CA CYS A 851 34.29 -1.56 -7.83
C CYS A 851 35.06 -1.77 -6.51
N ALA A 852 36.11 -2.60 -6.48
CA ALA A 852 36.74 -3.07 -5.23
C ALA A 852 37.10 -1.96 -4.20
N ASP A 853 37.29 -0.71 -4.63
CA ASP A 853 37.71 0.42 -3.79
C ASP A 853 36.62 1.51 -3.56
N THR A 854 35.34 1.24 -3.84
CA THR A 854 34.25 2.25 -3.83
C THR A 854 33.10 1.92 -2.88
N LEU A 855 32.56 2.92 -2.16
CA LEU A 855 31.30 2.80 -1.41
C LEU A 855 30.11 2.69 -2.39
N ALA A 856 29.68 1.48 -2.73
CA ALA A 856 28.49 1.28 -3.57
C ALA A 856 27.22 1.20 -2.71
N VAL A 857 26.28 2.12 -2.93
CA VAL A 857 24.94 2.11 -2.34
C VAL A 857 23.98 1.59 -3.40
N VAL A 858 23.62 0.31 -3.33
CA VAL A 858 22.60 -0.26 -4.22
C VAL A 858 21.22 0.14 -3.70
N ILE A 859 20.54 1.03 -4.40
CA ILE A 859 19.14 1.38 -4.13
C ILE A 859 18.27 0.43 -4.95
N VAL A 860 17.86 -0.68 -4.32
CA VAL A 860 16.75 -1.47 -4.86
C VAL A 860 15.49 -0.63 -4.75
N VAL A 861 14.90 -0.33 -5.90
CA VAL A 861 13.83 0.63 -6.04
C VAL A 861 12.52 -0.01 -5.59
N ARG A 862 12.32 -0.07 -4.27
CA ARG A 862 11.04 -0.43 -3.67
C ARG A 862 10.20 0.83 -3.50
N LEU A 863 9.77 1.42 -4.61
CA LEU A 863 8.98 2.66 -4.56
C LEU A 863 7.52 2.33 -4.27
N GLN A 864 7.16 2.44 -2.99
CA GLN A 864 5.79 2.71 -2.59
C GLN A 864 5.64 4.23 -2.49
N SER A 865 4.82 4.86 -3.33
CA SER A 865 4.44 6.25 -3.11
C SER A 865 3.49 6.28 -1.91
N HIS A 866 3.93 6.89 -0.81
CA HIS A 866 3.02 7.28 0.26
C HIS A 866 2.23 8.50 -0.20
N GLU A 867 0.89 8.44 -0.19
CA GLU A 867 0.02 9.59 -0.51
C GLU A 867 0.13 10.73 0.52
N THR A 868 0.89 10.54 1.60
CA THR A 868 1.20 11.55 2.60
C THR A 868 2.71 11.55 2.86
N GLY A 869 3.43 12.52 2.28
CA GLY A 869 4.79 12.96 2.66
C GLY A 869 5.85 11.88 2.90
N LEU A 870 6.79 11.74 1.95
CA LEU A 870 8.12 11.24 2.29
C LEU A 870 8.87 12.39 2.97
N GLU A 871 8.90 12.42 4.29
CA GLU A 871 9.68 13.40 5.05
C GLU A 871 11.18 13.07 4.97
N GLU A 872 11.98 14.06 4.59
CA GLU A 872 13.42 14.05 4.82
C GLU A 872 13.68 14.06 6.33
N TYR A 873 14.46 13.09 6.81
CA TYR A 873 15.02 13.15 8.15
C TYR A 873 16.09 14.25 8.18
N ALA A 874 15.69 15.48 8.53
CA ALA A 874 16.63 16.53 8.88
C ALA A 874 17.20 16.21 10.26
N GLY A 875 18.39 15.60 10.29
CA GLY A 875 19.21 15.52 11.50
C GLY A 875 19.50 16.93 12.03
N GLY A 876 19.40 17.09 13.34
CA GLY A 876 19.60 18.35 14.06
C GLY A 876 20.93 19.05 13.77
N ALA A 877 20.98 20.31 14.15
CA ALA A 877 21.92 21.38 13.76
C ALA A 877 23.42 21.17 14.05
N ASP A 878 23.89 19.96 14.33
CA ASP A 878 25.31 19.69 14.52
C ASP A 878 25.89 19.14 13.21
N GLY A 879 26.40 20.06 12.38
CA GLY A 879 27.14 19.73 11.18
C GLY A 879 28.30 18.79 11.50
N HIS A 880 28.40 17.70 10.70
CA HIS A 880 29.54 16.77 10.52
C HIS A 880 29.19 15.25 10.56
N GLY A 881 27.93 14.84 10.64
CA GLY A 881 27.55 13.41 10.46
C GLY A 881 27.20 13.03 9.01
N PRO A 882 27.56 11.81 8.51
CA PRO A 882 27.06 11.29 7.24
C PRO A 882 25.54 11.11 7.29
N ARG A 883 24.84 11.59 6.25
CA ARG A 883 23.39 11.42 6.10
C ARG A 883 23.08 9.96 5.73
N THR A 884 22.47 9.22 6.66
CA THR A 884 22.07 7.83 6.44
C THR A 884 20.69 7.76 5.77
N PHE A 885 20.64 7.31 4.51
CA PHE A 885 19.38 6.99 3.85
C PHE A 885 18.91 5.58 4.27
N VAL A 886 17.75 5.47 4.91
CA VAL A 886 17.22 4.19 5.40
C VAL A 886 16.46 3.47 4.28
N CYS A 887 17.08 2.45 3.68
CA CYS A 887 16.38 1.43 2.89
C CYS A 887 15.39 0.65 3.77
N LYS A 888 14.07 0.82 3.57
CA LYS A 888 13.05 -0.03 4.20
C LYS A 888 12.91 -1.37 3.46
N GLY A 889 13.86 -2.28 3.69
CA GLY A 889 13.80 -3.65 3.20
C GLY A 889 14.97 -4.51 3.67
N TRP A 890 14.76 -5.35 4.69
CA TRP A 890 15.78 -6.27 5.22
C TRP A 890 16.22 -7.34 4.20
N ASP A 891 15.37 -7.69 3.23
CA ASP A 891 15.69 -8.69 2.20
C ASP A 891 16.80 -8.21 1.25
N THR A 892 16.84 -6.92 0.91
CA THR A 892 17.90 -6.29 0.10
C THR A 892 19.25 -6.32 0.80
N LEU A 893 19.30 -5.96 2.09
CA LEU A 893 20.52 -5.99 2.89
C LEU A 893 21.04 -7.43 3.07
N ARG A 894 20.17 -8.43 3.13
CA ARG A 894 20.55 -9.85 3.24
C ARG A 894 21.08 -10.43 1.94
N LEU A 895 20.47 -10.12 0.79
CA LEU A 895 20.97 -10.54 -0.53
C LEU A 895 22.34 -9.90 -0.83
N LEU A 896 22.53 -8.63 -0.46
CA LEU A 896 23.84 -7.98 -0.44
C LEU A 896 24.83 -8.74 0.45
N ARG A 897 24.45 -9.07 1.70
CA ARG A 897 25.33 -9.79 2.63
C ARG A 897 25.70 -11.21 2.16
N GLN A 898 24.79 -11.94 1.52
CA GLN A 898 25.06 -13.26 0.95
C GLN A 898 25.94 -13.18 -0.30
N ALA A 899 25.76 -12.15 -1.14
CA ALA A 899 26.66 -11.91 -2.27
C ALA A 899 28.07 -11.55 -1.78
N LEU A 900 28.18 -10.78 -0.69
CA LEU A 900 29.43 -10.34 -0.08
C LEU A 900 30.14 -11.43 0.74
N SER A 901 29.43 -12.43 1.28
CA SER A 901 30.04 -13.50 2.09
C SER A 901 30.69 -14.64 1.28
N LEU A 902 30.58 -14.59 -0.05
CA LEU A 902 31.15 -15.62 -0.94
C LEU A 902 32.61 -15.35 -1.32
N ASP A 903 33.12 -14.12 -1.12
CA ASP A 903 34.52 -13.78 -1.31
C ASP A 903 35.16 -13.51 0.06
N GLY A 904 36.01 -14.45 0.50
CA GLY A 904 36.53 -14.55 1.87
C GLY A 904 37.50 -13.46 2.34
N THR A 905 37.53 -12.28 1.72
CA THR A 905 38.55 -11.24 1.96
C THR A 905 38.01 -9.82 2.18
N ALA A 906 36.71 -9.55 2.16
CA ALA A 906 36.21 -8.17 2.22
C ALA A 906 36.01 -7.63 3.66
N ASN A 907 36.62 -6.48 3.93
CA ASN A 907 36.52 -5.69 5.17
C ASN A 907 35.09 -5.14 5.37
N ARG A 908 34.59 -5.18 6.60
CA ARG A 908 33.16 -5.12 6.98
C ARG A 908 32.59 -3.72 7.28
N GLN A 909 33.27 -2.63 6.91
CA GLN A 909 32.80 -1.27 7.23
C GLN A 909 31.74 -0.76 6.27
#